data_AF-A0A8U0T7B8-F1
#
_entry.id   AF-A0A8U0T7B8-F1
#
_cell.length_a   1.000
_cell.length_b   1.000
_cell.length_c   1.000
_cell.angle_alpha   90.00
_cell.angle_beta   90.00
_cell.angle_gamma   90.00
#
_symmetry.space_group_name_H-M   'P 1'
#
loop_
_entity.id
_entity.type
_entity.pdbx_description
1 polymer ?
#
loop_
_entity_poly.entity_id
_entity_poly.type
_entity_poly.pdbx_seq_one_letter_code
_entity_poly.pdbx_strand_id
1 'polypeptide(L)'
;MAKPLTDSEKRKQISVRGIAGLGDVAEVRKSFNRHLHFTLVKDRNVATPRDYYFALAHTVRDHLVGRWIRTQQHYYERDPKRIYYLSLEFYMGRTLQNTMVNLGLQNACDEAIYQLGLDLEELEEIEEDAGLGNGGLGRLAACFLDSMATLGLAAYGYGIRYEFGIFNQKIVNGWQVEEADDWLRYGNPWEKARPEYMLPVHFYGRVKHTPDGVKWLDTQVVLAMPYDTPVPGYQNNTVNTMRLWSAKAPNDFKLHDFNVGGYIEAVLDRNLAENISRVLYPNDNFFEGKELRLKQEYFVVAATLQDIIRRFKSSKFGCRDPVRTCFETFPDKVAIQLNDTHPALAIPELMRILVDVEKVDWDKAWEITKKTCAYTNHTVLPEALERWPVSMFESLLPRHLEIIYAINQRHLDHVAALFPGDVDRLRRMSVIEEGDCKRINMAHLCVIGSHAVNGVARIHSEIVKQSVFKDFYELEPEKFQNKTNGITPRRWLLLCNPGLADTIVEKIGEGFLTDLSQLKKLLPLVDDEALIQDVAKVKQENKLKFSAFLEKEYKVKINPSSMFDVHVKRIHEYKRQLLNCLHIITLYNRIKKDPAKAFVPRTVMIGGKAAPGYHMAKMIIKLVTSIGSVVNHDPVVGDKLKVIFLENYRVSLAEKVIPAADLSQQISTAGTEASGTGNMKFMLNGALTIGTMDGANVEMAEEAGAENLFIFGMRVEDVEALDRKGYNAREYYDRLPELKQAVDQISSGFFSPKEPDCFRDVVNMLLNHDRFKVFADYEAYVACQAQVDQLYQNPREWTKKVIRNIACSGKFSSDRTITEYARDIWGVEPSDLQIPLPNLPRD
;
A
#
# COMPACT_ATOMS: atom_id res chain seq x y z
N MET A 1 0.47 -24.02 -32.87
CA MET A 1 1.73 -23.39 -32.44
C MET A 1 1.88 -22.10 -33.20
N ALA A 2 1.86 -20.95 -32.53
CA ALA A 2 2.14 -19.68 -33.20
C ALA A 2 3.63 -19.61 -33.55
N LYS A 3 3.95 -19.11 -34.75
CA LYS A 3 5.34 -18.88 -35.18
C LYS A 3 6.02 -17.91 -34.19
N PRO A 4 7.28 -18.13 -33.79
CA PRO A 4 8.02 -17.13 -33.03
C PRO A 4 8.11 -15.84 -33.85
N LEU A 5 7.91 -14.70 -33.19
CA LEU A 5 8.09 -13.38 -33.79
C LEU A 5 9.51 -13.28 -34.38
N THR A 6 9.60 -12.79 -35.61
CA THR A 6 10.88 -12.53 -36.27
C THR A 6 11.59 -11.36 -35.59
N ASP A 7 12.93 -11.30 -35.67
CA ASP A 7 13.70 -10.18 -35.11
C ASP A 7 13.31 -8.82 -35.71
N SER A 8 12.74 -8.80 -36.92
CA SER A 8 12.17 -7.59 -37.53
C SER A 8 10.85 -7.16 -36.89
N GLU A 9 10.05 -8.08 -36.37
CA GLU A 9 8.78 -7.78 -35.69
C GLU A 9 9.04 -7.33 -34.24
N LYS A 10 10.07 -7.89 -33.59
CA LYS A 10 10.57 -7.38 -32.29
C LYS A 10 11.10 -5.95 -32.40
N ARG A 11 11.70 -5.58 -33.54
CA ARG A 11 12.33 -4.26 -33.79
C ARG A 11 11.39 -3.17 -34.29
N LYS A 12 10.11 -3.45 -34.56
CA LYS A 12 9.15 -2.43 -35.07
C LYS A 12 8.57 -1.51 -33.99
N GLN A 13 9.07 -1.56 -32.77
CA GLN A 13 8.59 -0.74 -31.66
C GLN A 13 9.19 0.67 -31.70
N ILE A 14 8.42 1.64 -32.21
CA ILE A 14 8.39 2.97 -31.59
C ILE A 14 7.58 2.77 -30.30
N SER A 15 8.20 2.13 -29.30
CA SER A 15 7.56 1.83 -28.02
C SER A 15 7.70 3.03 -27.08
N VAL A 16 6.72 3.20 -26.20
CA VAL A 16 6.75 4.13 -25.05
C VAL A 16 7.98 4.02 -24.14
N ARG A 17 8.78 2.96 -24.34
CA ARG A 17 10.03 2.67 -23.65
C ARG A 17 11.24 3.47 -24.17
N GLY A 18 11.05 4.37 -25.14
CA GLY A 18 12.06 5.32 -25.64
C GLY A 18 12.89 4.79 -26.83
N ILE A 19 13.69 5.65 -27.47
CA ILE A 19 14.58 5.24 -28.56
C ILE A 19 15.95 4.91 -27.98
N ALA A 20 16.51 3.72 -28.28
CA ALA A 20 17.85 3.36 -27.86
C ALA A 20 18.90 4.15 -28.65
N GLY A 21 19.45 5.21 -28.06
CA GLY A 21 20.59 5.94 -28.62
C GLY A 21 21.85 5.07 -28.66
N LEU A 22 22.57 5.06 -29.78
CA LEU A 22 23.82 4.28 -29.93
C LEU A 22 24.87 4.63 -28.86
N GLY A 23 24.92 5.89 -28.43
CA GLY A 23 25.80 6.36 -27.34
C GLY A 23 25.41 5.78 -25.97
N ASP A 24 24.11 5.76 -25.67
CA ASP A 24 23.59 5.29 -24.38
C ASP A 24 23.81 3.78 -24.21
N VAL A 25 23.57 2.98 -25.26
CA VAL A 25 23.78 1.53 -25.25
C VAL A 25 25.26 1.19 -24.98
N ALA A 26 26.19 1.92 -25.61
CA ALA A 26 27.62 1.71 -25.41
C ALA A 26 28.06 2.07 -23.98
N GLU A 27 27.51 3.16 -23.42
CA GLU A 27 27.77 3.57 -22.03
C GLU A 27 27.25 2.54 -21.02
N VAL A 28 26.00 2.08 -21.19
CA VAL A 28 25.40 1.05 -20.32
C VAL A 28 26.23 -0.22 -20.34
N ARG A 29 26.63 -0.73 -21.51
CA ARG A 29 27.50 -1.91 -21.62
C ARG A 29 28.85 -1.72 -20.92
N LYS A 30 29.46 -0.55 -21.06
CA LYS A 30 30.75 -0.24 -20.43
C LYS A 30 30.61 -0.19 -18.90
N SER A 31 29.57 0.49 -18.41
CA SER A 31 29.30 0.61 -16.96
C SER A 31 28.93 -0.74 -16.35
N PHE A 32 28.12 -1.55 -17.03
CA PHE A 32 27.76 -2.91 -16.61
C PHE A 32 29.01 -3.78 -16.40
N ASN A 33 29.90 -3.84 -17.39
CA ASN A 33 31.15 -4.61 -17.27
C ASN A 33 32.07 -4.05 -16.17
N ARG A 34 32.10 -2.72 -16.00
CA ARG A 34 32.84 -2.07 -14.91
C ARG A 34 32.31 -2.53 -13.54
N HIS A 35 31.01 -2.54 -13.32
CA HIS A 35 30.43 -2.99 -12.05
C HIS A 35 30.61 -4.49 -11.83
N LEU A 36 30.44 -5.30 -12.87
CA LEU A 36 30.71 -6.74 -12.78
C LEU A 36 32.16 -7.00 -12.31
N HIS A 37 33.12 -6.27 -12.89
CA HIS A 37 34.53 -6.46 -12.56
C HIS A 37 34.95 -5.83 -11.23
N PHE A 38 34.66 -4.54 -11.01
CA PHE A 38 35.20 -3.78 -9.87
C PHE A 38 34.28 -3.75 -8.65
N THR A 39 32.97 -3.80 -8.84
CA THR A 39 32.01 -3.78 -7.73
C THR A 39 31.74 -5.19 -7.22
N LEU A 40 31.53 -6.15 -8.12
CA LEU A 40 31.19 -7.52 -7.76
C LEU A 40 32.38 -8.47 -7.71
N VAL A 41 33.54 -8.05 -8.23
CA VAL A 41 34.76 -8.86 -8.26
C VAL A 41 34.51 -10.19 -9.01
N LYS A 42 33.87 -10.09 -10.17
CA LYS A 42 33.54 -11.22 -11.05
C LYS A 42 34.12 -11.03 -12.44
N ASP A 43 34.51 -12.15 -13.05
CA ASP A 43 34.64 -12.25 -14.50
C ASP A 43 33.44 -13.00 -15.08
N ARG A 44 33.30 -12.99 -16.42
CA ARG A 44 32.13 -13.57 -17.10
C ARG A 44 32.04 -15.10 -16.98
N ASN A 45 33.12 -15.80 -16.63
CA ASN A 45 33.13 -17.27 -16.52
C ASN A 45 32.49 -17.75 -15.21
N VAL A 46 32.55 -16.93 -14.15
CA VAL A 46 32.07 -17.27 -12.80
C VAL A 46 30.87 -16.43 -12.35
N ALA A 47 30.40 -15.51 -13.20
CA ALA A 47 29.25 -14.67 -12.93
C ALA A 47 27.94 -15.45 -13.06
N THR A 48 27.12 -15.36 -12.03
CA THR A 48 25.77 -15.93 -11.96
C THR A 48 24.73 -14.91 -12.42
N PRO A 49 23.48 -15.32 -12.70
CA PRO A 49 22.40 -14.38 -12.99
C PRO A 49 22.23 -13.29 -11.92
N ARG A 50 22.46 -13.62 -10.64
CA ARG A 50 22.41 -12.66 -9.54
C ARG A 50 23.52 -11.61 -9.65
N ASP A 51 24.73 -12.02 -10.03
CA ASP A 51 25.83 -11.09 -10.28
C ASP A 51 25.48 -10.14 -11.43
N TYR A 52 24.88 -10.65 -12.51
CA TYR A 52 24.44 -9.82 -13.63
C TYR A 52 23.33 -8.83 -13.24
N TYR A 53 22.36 -9.25 -12.42
CA TYR A 53 21.36 -8.34 -11.85
C TYR A 53 22.01 -7.20 -11.06
N PHE A 54 22.93 -7.50 -10.13
CA PHE A 54 23.59 -6.45 -9.34
C PHE A 54 24.42 -5.51 -10.21
N ALA A 55 25.11 -6.02 -11.23
CA ALA A 55 25.87 -5.20 -12.17
C ALA A 55 24.95 -4.21 -12.92
N LEU A 56 23.77 -4.68 -13.35
CA LEU A 56 22.76 -3.83 -13.98
C LEU A 56 22.16 -2.82 -12.98
N ALA A 57 21.79 -3.26 -11.77
CA ALA A 57 21.23 -2.38 -10.74
C ALA A 57 22.19 -1.23 -10.37
N HIS A 58 23.49 -1.53 -10.21
CA HIS A 58 24.50 -0.50 -10.00
C HIS A 58 24.66 0.43 -11.20
N THR A 59 24.63 -0.11 -12.42
CA THR A 59 24.68 0.68 -13.66
C THR A 59 23.52 1.67 -13.73
N VAL A 60 22.29 1.22 -13.52
CA VAL A 60 21.08 2.07 -13.53
C VAL A 60 21.11 3.08 -12.39
N ARG A 61 21.55 2.67 -11.19
CA ARG A 61 21.68 3.56 -10.03
C ARG A 61 22.64 4.72 -10.26
N ASP A 62 23.74 4.53 -10.98
CA ASP A 62 24.69 5.61 -11.27
C ASP A 62 24.02 6.80 -12.00
N HIS A 63 23.01 6.53 -12.85
CA HIS A 63 22.23 7.58 -13.52
C HIS A 63 21.31 8.35 -12.56
N LEU A 64 20.95 7.79 -11.39
CA LEU A 64 20.18 8.48 -10.35
C LEU A 64 21.05 9.40 -9.51
N VAL A 65 22.29 9.01 -9.18
CA VAL A 65 23.12 9.70 -8.19
C VAL A 65 23.33 11.18 -8.54
N GLY A 66 23.67 11.48 -9.80
CA GLY A 66 23.86 12.86 -10.25
C GLY A 66 22.59 13.71 -10.15
N ARG A 67 21.44 13.14 -10.51
CA ARG A 67 20.12 13.81 -10.43
C ARG A 67 19.74 14.04 -8.97
N TRP A 68 19.93 13.04 -8.12
CA TRP A 68 19.61 13.09 -6.71
C TRP A 68 20.37 14.18 -5.96
N ILE A 69 21.70 14.27 -6.18
CA ILE A 69 22.52 15.35 -5.61
C ILE A 69 21.98 16.72 -6.04
N ARG A 70 21.64 16.89 -7.33
CA ARG A 70 21.11 18.15 -7.86
C ARG A 70 19.74 18.50 -7.30
N THR A 71 18.84 17.54 -7.15
CA THR A 71 17.52 17.77 -6.55
C THR A 71 17.64 18.23 -5.10
N GLN A 72 18.44 17.54 -4.29
CA GLN A 72 18.63 17.93 -2.89
C GLN A 72 19.29 19.31 -2.77
N GLN A 73 20.27 19.61 -3.63
CA GLN A 73 20.92 20.91 -3.68
C GLN A 73 19.95 22.02 -4.15
N HIS A 74 19.10 21.75 -5.14
CA HIS A 74 18.07 22.67 -5.61
C HIS A 74 17.09 23.01 -4.48
N TYR A 75 16.62 22.02 -3.73
CA TYR A 75 15.75 22.26 -2.57
C TYR A 75 16.46 23.06 -1.48
N TYR A 76 17.75 22.82 -1.24
CA TYR A 76 18.53 23.61 -0.30
C TYR A 76 18.65 25.08 -0.73
N GLU A 77 18.93 25.34 -2.01
CA GLU A 77 19.12 26.69 -2.56
C GLU A 77 17.80 27.49 -2.64
N ARG A 78 16.72 26.85 -3.09
CA ARG A 78 15.39 27.50 -3.26
C ARG A 78 14.59 27.58 -1.97
N ASP A 79 14.90 26.72 -1.01
CA ASP A 79 14.17 26.56 0.25
C ASP A 79 12.63 26.55 0.11
N PRO A 80 12.06 25.64 -0.70
CA PRO A 80 10.61 25.50 -0.76
C PRO A 80 10.06 24.96 0.58
N LYS A 81 8.75 25.11 0.76
CA LYS A 81 8.03 24.34 1.79
C LYS A 81 8.21 22.85 1.50
N ARG A 82 8.59 22.08 2.51
CA ARG A 82 8.88 20.64 2.39
C ARG A 82 7.76 19.82 2.96
N ILE A 83 7.41 18.75 2.25
CA ILE A 83 6.37 17.80 2.65
C ILE A 83 7.04 16.57 3.24
N TYR A 84 6.57 16.15 4.40
CA TYR A 84 7.05 14.98 5.12
C TYR A 84 5.90 14.00 5.29
N TYR A 85 5.97 12.90 4.56
CA TYR A 85 4.96 11.85 4.60
C TYR A 85 5.43 10.75 5.56
N LEU A 86 4.81 10.67 6.74
CA LEU A 86 5.18 9.74 7.79
C LEU A 86 4.30 8.49 7.68
N SER A 87 4.92 7.33 7.48
CA SER A 87 4.22 6.06 7.45
C SER A 87 5.08 4.92 7.99
N LEU A 88 4.45 4.02 8.73
CA LEU A 88 5.08 2.77 9.15
C LEU A 88 5.15 1.73 8.03
N GLU A 89 4.54 1.99 6.87
CA GLU A 89 4.54 1.10 5.73
C GLU A 89 4.91 1.80 4.41
N PHE A 90 5.82 1.22 3.64
CA PHE A 90 6.09 1.57 2.24
C PHE A 90 6.19 0.29 1.41
N TYR A 91 5.12 -0.07 0.72
CA TYR A 91 5.09 -1.31 -0.05
C TYR A 91 5.66 -1.09 -1.47
N MET A 92 6.98 -0.92 -1.56
CA MET A 92 7.66 -0.42 -2.77
C MET A 92 7.65 -1.43 -3.93
N GLY A 93 7.83 -2.71 -3.64
CA GLY A 93 8.06 -3.75 -4.64
C GLY A 93 9.48 -3.70 -5.20
N ARG A 94 9.66 -4.13 -6.44
CA ARG A 94 10.93 -4.06 -7.18
C ARG A 94 11.21 -2.65 -7.72
N THR A 95 12.47 -2.23 -7.78
CA THR A 95 12.88 -0.86 -8.12
C THR A 95 13.60 -0.75 -9.47
N LEU A 96 14.24 -1.81 -9.96
CA LEU A 96 15.04 -1.77 -11.19
C LEU A 96 14.25 -1.25 -12.39
N GLN A 97 13.17 -1.94 -12.74
CA GLN A 97 12.35 -1.59 -13.91
C GLN A 97 11.67 -0.24 -13.76
N ASN A 98 11.17 0.10 -12.57
CA ASN A 98 10.57 1.41 -12.31
C ASN A 98 11.57 2.56 -12.47
N THR A 99 12.83 2.34 -12.07
CA THR A 99 13.89 3.31 -12.28
C THR A 99 14.20 3.49 -13.77
N MET A 100 14.33 2.38 -14.51
CA MET A 100 14.55 2.42 -15.96
C MET A 100 13.42 3.15 -16.70
N VAL A 101 12.17 2.89 -16.31
CA VAL A 101 10.98 3.59 -16.84
C VAL A 101 11.02 5.09 -16.55
N ASN A 102 11.23 5.49 -15.29
CA ASN A 102 11.19 6.91 -14.91
C ASN A 102 12.38 7.71 -15.49
N LEU A 103 13.50 7.05 -15.79
CA LEU A 103 14.67 7.67 -16.45
C LEU A 103 14.64 7.62 -17.98
N GLY A 104 13.69 6.90 -18.60
CA GLY A 104 13.67 6.69 -20.04
C GLY A 104 14.82 5.80 -20.55
N LEU A 105 15.32 4.88 -19.73
CA LEU A 105 16.48 4.03 -20.04
C LEU A 105 16.12 2.58 -20.38
N GLN A 106 14.84 2.19 -20.35
CA GLN A 106 14.42 0.79 -20.51
C GLN A 106 14.97 0.17 -21.81
N ASN A 107 14.73 0.80 -22.97
CA ASN A 107 15.17 0.25 -24.26
C ASN A 107 16.68 0.26 -24.44
N ALA A 108 17.38 1.25 -23.88
CA ALA A 108 18.85 1.28 -23.90
C ALA A 108 19.44 0.14 -23.06
N CYS A 109 18.84 -0.16 -21.90
CA CYS A 109 19.24 -1.27 -21.05
C CYS A 109 18.92 -2.62 -21.70
N ASP A 110 17.74 -2.78 -22.28
CA ASP A 110 17.33 -4.03 -22.95
C ASP A 110 18.29 -4.39 -24.10
N GLU A 111 18.55 -3.44 -25.00
CA GLU A 111 19.49 -3.65 -26.10
C GLU A 111 20.93 -3.90 -25.61
N ALA A 112 21.37 -3.21 -24.56
CA ALA A 112 22.70 -3.41 -23.98
C ALA A 112 22.87 -4.82 -23.37
N ILE A 113 21.87 -5.29 -22.63
CA ILE A 113 21.85 -6.61 -21.99
C ILE A 113 21.72 -7.71 -23.05
N TYR A 114 20.90 -7.51 -24.08
CA TYR A 114 20.80 -8.40 -25.23
C TYR A 114 22.15 -8.56 -25.97
N GLN A 115 22.86 -7.47 -26.25
CA GLN A 115 24.19 -7.53 -26.88
C GLN A 115 25.25 -8.21 -26.01
N LEU A 116 25.02 -8.29 -24.70
CA LEU A 116 25.85 -9.05 -23.77
C LEU A 116 25.44 -10.54 -23.71
N GLY A 117 24.36 -10.95 -24.39
CA GLY A 117 23.88 -12.33 -24.42
C GLY A 117 23.06 -12.71 -23.19
N LEU A 118 22.37 -11.75 -22.57
CA LEU A 118 21.55 -11.91 -21.36
C LEU A 118 20.10 -11.50 -21.66
N ASP A 119 19.15 -11.94 -20.83
CA ASP A 119 17.73 -11.57 -20.90
C ASP A 119 17.39 -10.60 -19.76
N LEU A 120 16.88 -9.41 -20.10
CA LEU A 120 16.52 -8.40 -19.11
C LEU A 120 15.39 -8.86 -18.18
N GLU A 121 14.36 -9.54 -18.69
CA GLU A 121 13.24 -10.00 -17.87
C GLU A 121 13.71 -11.05 -16.84
N GLU A 122 14.65 -11.91 -17.21
CA GLU A 122 15.25 -12.89 -16.28
C GLU A 122 15.99 -12.18 -15.13
N LEU A 123 16.72 -11.10 -15.43
CA LEU A 123 17.42 -10.32 -14.41
C LEU A 123 16.45 -9.53 -13.51
N GLU A 124 15.38 -8.98 -14.07
CA GLU A 124 14.32 -8.30 -13.32
C GLU A 124 13.61 -9.24 -12.32
N GLU A 125 13.49 -10.54 -12.65
CA GLU A 125 12.90 -11.54 -11.75
C GLU A 125 13.77 -11.91 -10.54
N ILE A 126 15.07 -11.60 -10.55
CA ILE A 126 16.00 -11.89 -9.44
C ILE A 126 15.86 -10.87 -8.30
N GLU A 127 15.39 -9.66 -8.61
CA GLU A 127 15.20 -8.61 -7.62
C GLU A 127 14.15 -9.04 -6.57
N GLU A 128 14.51 -8.91 -5.30
CA GLU A 128 13.58 -9.13 -4.19
C GLU A 128 12.65 -7.91 -4.05
N ASP A 129 11.37 -8.14 -3.71
CA ASP A 129 10.46 -7.04 -3.39
C ASP A 129 10.91 -6.38 -2.07
N ALA A 130 11.02 -5.05 -2.05
CA ALA A 130 11.07 -4.32 -0.78
C ALA A 130 9.68 -4.32 -0.11
N GLY A 131 9.39 -5.42 0.61
CA GLY A 131 8.12 -5.75 1.27
C GLY A 131 7.83 -4.98 2.55
N LEU A 132 8.16 -3.69 2.61
CA LEU A 132 8.08 -2.86 3.82
C LEU A 132 6.65 -2.36 4.12
N GLY A 133 5.62 -3.07 3.66
CA GLY A 133 4.21 -2.77 3.92
C GLY A 133 3.32 -3.99 3.75
N ASN A 134 2.14 -3.99 4.38
CA ASN A 134 1.24 -5.14 4.39
C ASN A 134 0.29 -5.17 3.18
N GLY A 135 -0.14 -4.00 2.69
CA GLY A 135 -1.24 -3.94 1.74
C GLY A 135 -1.51 -2.56 1.18
N GLY A 136 -2.80 -2.16 1.19
CA GLY A 136 -3.28 -0.96 0.51
C GLY A 136 -2.67 0.34 1.03
N LEU A 137 -2.50 0.47 2.36
CA LEU A 137 -1.92 1.65 3.00
C LEU A 137 -0.46 1.85 2.60
N GLY A 138 0.41 0.84 2.78
CA GLY A 138 1.80 0.92 2.35
C GLY A 138 1.96 1.11 0.83
N ARG A 139 1.07 0.51 0.01
CA ARG A 139 1.14 0.67 -1.45
C ARG A 139 0.68 2.06 -1.91
N LEU A 140 -0.26 2.68 -1.21
CA LEU A 140 -0.67 4.06 -1.44
C LEU A 140 0.50 5.01 -1.18
N ALA A 141 1.19 4.86 -0.03
CA ALA A 141 2.38 5.64 0.30
C ALA A 141 3.45 5.54 -0.81
N ALA A 142 3.70 4.33 -1.32
CA ALA A 142 4.64 4.12 -2.43
C ALA A 142 4.18 4.78 -3.76
N CYS A 143 2.89 4.78 -4.08
CA CYS A 143 2.36 5.52 -5.25
C CYS A 143 2.46 7.04 -5.06
N PHE A 144 2.23 7.53 -3.83
CA PHE A 144 2.35 8.94 -3.50
C PHE A 144 3.78 9.45 -3.65
N LEU A 145 4.78 8.68 -3.24
CA LEU A 145 6.19 9.03 -3.44
C LEU A 145 6.53 9.24 -4.93
N ASP A 146 6.08 8.33 -5.80
CA ASP A 146 6.28 8.42 -7.25
C ASP A 146 5.57 9.66 -7.85
N SER A 147 4.33 9.93 -7.43
CA SER A 147 3.59 11.14 -7.84
C SER A 147 4.23 12.44 -7.34
N MET A 148 4.65 12.50 -6.07
CA MET A 148 5.31 13.70 -5.53
C MET A 148 6.62 14.00 -6.26
N ALA A 149 7.40 12.98 -6.64
CA ALA A 149 8.60 13.16 -7.45
C ALA A 149 8.27 13.59 -8.88
N THR A 150 7.23 13.01 -9.50
CA THR A 150 6.78 13.36 -10.87
C THR A 150 6.24 14.80 -10.94
N LEU A 151 5.57 15.27 -9.89
CA LEU A 151 5.01 16.62 -9.78
C LEU A 151 6.03 17.68 -9.28
N GLY A 152 7.31 17.33 -9.17
CA GLY A 152 8.36 18.27 -8.76
C GLY A 152 8.29 18.75 -7.30
N LEU A 153 7.49 18.10 -6.45
CA LEU A 153 7.28 18.51 -5.07
C LEU A 153 8.48 18.16 -4.20
N ALA A 154 8.90 19.08 -3.33
CA ALA A 154 9.98 18.88 -2.37
C ALA A 154 9.54 17.99 -1.19
N ALA A 155 9.36 16.70 -1.47
CA ALA A 155 8.75 15.74 -0.57
C ALA A 155 9.70 14.62 -0.12
N TYR A 156 9.46 14.13 1.09
CA TYR A 156 10.22 13.05 1.71
C TYR A 156 9.28 12.03 2.32
N GLY A 157 9.51 10.74 2.04
CA GLY A 157 8.87 9.64 2.76
C GLY A 157 9.72 9.26 3.97
N TYR A 158 9.12 9.15 5.15
CA TYR A 158 9.80 8.71 6.37
C TYR A 158 9.14 7.45 6.93
N GLY A 159 9.95 6.42 7.18
CA GLY A 159 9.49 5.12 7.69
C GLY A 159 10.59 4.35 8.41
N ILE A 160 10.36 3.05 8.61
CA ILE A 160 11.30 2.14 9.28
C ILE A 160 11.93 1.22 8.23
N ARG A 161 13.24 0.99 8.34
CA ARG A 161 13.96 0.00 7.54
C ARG A 161 13.86 -1.35 8.25
N TYR A 162 12.77 -2.06 8.02
CA TYR A 162 12.59 -3.40 8.58
C TYR A 162 13.61 -4.38 7.97
N GLU A 163 14.30 -5.13 8.82
CA GLU A 163 15.19 -6.20 8.38
C GLU A 163 14.41 -7.32 7.68
N PHE A 164 13.25 -7.66 8.25
CA PHE A 164 12.27 -8.57 7.69
C PHE A 164 10.98 -7.81 7.35
N GLY A 165 10.60 -7.84 6.07
CA GLY A 165 9.36 -7.25 5.58
C GLY A 165 8.13 -8.07 5.99
N ILE A 166 7.06 -7.95 5.19
CA ILE A 166 5.91 -8.83 5.33
C ILE A 166 6.31 -10.28 5.00
N PHE A 167 6.08 -11.21 5.93
CA PHE A 167 6.46 -12.63 5.82
C PHE A 167 6.20 -13.23 4.43
N ASN A 168 7.08 -14.10 3.96
CA ASN A 168 6.84 -14.92 2.78
C ASN A 168 5.79 -15.98 3.10
N GLN A 169 4.73 -16.01 2.30
CA GLN A 169 3.65 -16.97 2.48
C GLN A 169 3.99 -18.26 1.73
N LYS A 170 3.93 -19.39 2.42
CA LYS A 170 3.92 -20.73 1.81
C LYS A 170 2.60 -21.42 2.04
N ILE A 171 2.15 -22.21 1.07
CA ILE A 171 0.96 -23.06 1.21
C ILE A 171 1.40 -24.51 1.39
N VAL A 172 1.31 -25.01 2.63
CA VAL A 172 1.69 -26.39 2.99
C VAL A 172 0.42 -27.15 3.40
N ASN A 173 0.09 -28.22 2.68
CA ASN A 173 -1.13 -29.01 2.90
C ASN A 173 -2.41 -28.14 2.90
N GLY A 174 -2.43 -27.07 2.11
CA GLY A 174 -3.53 -26.11 2.00
C GLY A 174 -3.55 -25.03 3.09
N TRP A 175 -2.63 -25.04 4.04
CA TRP A 175 -2.52 -24.03 5.09
C TRP A 175 -1.45 -22.99 4.78
N GLN A 176 -1.70 -21.75 5.21
CA GLN A 176 -0.66 -20.72 5.22
C GLN A 176 0.39 -21.05 6.29
N VAL A 177 1.66 -21.02 5.88
CA VAL A 177 2.84 -21.01 6.73
C VAL A 177 3.60 -19.71 6.48
N GLU A 178 4.05 -19.08 7.56
CA GLU A 178 4.83 -17.84 7.51
C GLU A 178 6.33 -18.14 7.55
N GLU A 179 7.07 -17.65 6.56
CA GLU A 179 8.54 -17.65 6.54
C GLU A 179 9.06 -16.21 6.60
N ALA A 180 10.22 -16.00 7.23
CA ALA A 180 10.82 -14.68 7.31
C ALA A 180 11.15 -14.13 5.92
N ASP A 181 10.86 -12.84 5.70
CA ASP A 181 11.20 -12.14 4.46
C ASP A 181 12.59 -11.49 4.54
N ASP A 182 13.63 -12.29 4.29
CA ASP A 182 15.03 -11.88 4.35
C ASP A 182 15.49 -11.18 3.06
N TRP A 183 14.80 -10.09 2.72
CA TRP A 183 15.01 -9.32 1.48
C TRP A 183 16.38 -8.62 1.42
N LEU A 184 17.04 -8.43 2.57
CA LEU A 184 18.35 -7.81 2.68
C LEU A 184 19.54 -8.79 2.64
N ARG A 185 19.29 -10.10 2.62
CA ARG A 185 20.32 -11.16 2.65
C ARG A 185 21.48 -10.94 1.69
N TYR A 186 21.16 -10.52 0.46
CA TYR A 186 22.14 -10.32 -0.61
C TYR A 186 22.57 -8.85 -0.77
N GLY A 187 22.12 -7.98 0.14
CA GLY A 187 22.26 -6.54 0.03
C GLY A 187 21.14 -5.90 -0.79
N ASN A 188 20.93 -4.60 -0.55
CA ASN A 188 19.99 -3.76 -1.31
C ASN A 188 20.82 -2.72 -2.08
N PRO A 189 20.89 -2.78 -3.42
CA PRO A 189 21.75 -1.87 -4.19
C PRO A 189 21.20 -0.44 -4.20
N TRP A 190 19.93 -0.22 -3.88
CA TRP A 190 19.24 1.06 -4.00
C TRP A 190 19.42 1.98 -2.80
N GLU A 191 19.65 1.44 -1.61
CA GLU A 191 19.78 2.24 -0.39
C GLU A 191 21.19 2.82 -0.22
N LYS A 192 21.25 3.95 0.49
CA LYS A 192 22.50 4.56 0.95
C LYS A 192 22.42 4.80 2.45
N ALA A 193 23.23 4.06 3.21
CA ALA A 193 23.44 4.33 4.62
C ALA A 193 24.04 5.73 4.85
N ARG A 194 23.54 6.43 5.86
CA ARG A 194 23.96 7.77 6.28
C ARG A 194 24.33 7.81 7.77
N PRO A 195 25.37 7.05 8.20
CA PRO A 195 25.78 7.00 9.61
C PRO A 195 26.12 8.38 10.19
N GLU A 196 26.50 9.35 9.35
CA GLU A 196 26.77 10.74 9.71
C GLU A 196 25.54 11.50 10.25
N TYR A 197 24.33 10.99 10.05
CA TYR A 197 23.07 11.59 10.53
C TYR A 197 22.35 10.72 11.56
N MET A 198 23.10 9.93 12.33
CA MET A 198 22.53 9.12 13.40
C MET A 198 21.97 9.98 14.53
N LEU A 199 20.77 9.65 15.01
CA LEU A 199 20.05 10.44 16.02
C LEU A 199 19.66 9.58 17.24
N PRO A 200 19.71 10.11 18.47
CA PRO A 200 19.23 9.40 19.64
C PRO A 200 17.69 9.44 19.72
N VAL A 201 17.10 8.31 20.14
CA VAL A 201 15.70 8.16 20.50
C VAL A 201 15.64 7.63 21.93
N HIS A 202 14.75 8.19 22.73
CA HIS A 202 14.67 7.92 24.16
C HIS A 202 13.42 7.09 24.49
N PHE A 203 13.53 6.16 25.43
CA PHE A 203 12.41 5.38 25.96
C PHE A 203 12.47 5.32 27.48
N TYR A 204 11.33 5.02 28.12
CA TYR A 204 11.20 4.88 29.56
C TYR A 204 11.59 6.15 30.33
N GLY A 205 12.32 6.00 31.44
CA GLY A 205 12.77 7.12 32.27
C GLY A 205 11.64 7.76 33.07
N ARG A 206 11.84 9.02 33.46
CA ARG A 206 10.90 9.76 34.31
C ARG A 206 10.93 11.25 34.03
N VAL A 207 9.86 11.93 34.43
CA VAL A 207 9.74 13.38 34.29
C VAL A 207 10.18 14.07 35.57
N LYS A 208 10.98 15.14 35.44
CA LYS A 208 11.36 16.02 36.55
C LYS A 208 10.94 17.46 36.23
N HIS A 209 10.12 18.03 37.11
CA HIS A 209 9.76 19.44 37.07
C HIS A 209 10.82 20.26 37.81
N THR A 210 11.32 21.31 37.15
CA THR A 210 12.28 22.26 37.72
C THR A 210 11.80 23.69 37.45
N PRO A 211 12.32 24.71 38.16
CA PRO A 211 12.02 26.10 37.87
C PRO A 211 12.32 26.50 36.41
N ASP A 212 13.33 25.87 35.79
CA ASP A 212 13.75 26.11 34.39
C ASP A 212 12.93 25.30 33.36
N GLY A 213 11.87 24.61 33.81
CA GLY A 213 10.98 23.79 32.99
C GLY A 213 11.04 22.30 33.27
N VAL A 214 10.42 21.52 32.38
CA VAL A 214 10.28 20.06 32.50
C VAL A 214 11.44 19.35 31.81
N LYS A 215 11.98 18.29 32.42
CA LYS A 215 13.04 17.45 31.83
C LYS A 215 12.65 15.98 31.86
N TRP A 216 12.84 15.29 30.75
CA TRP A 216 12.72 13.83 30.64
C TRP A 216 14.10 13.20 30.87
N LEU A 217 14.25 12.48 31.98
CA LEU A 217 15.52 12.00 32.51
C LEU A 217 15.53 10.47 32.65
N ASP A 218 16.72 9.91 32.86
CA ASP A 218 16.95 8.49 33.14
C ASP A 218 16.39 7.54 32.06
N THR A 219 16.47 7.96 30.80
CA THR A 219 15.91 7.24 29.65
C THR A 219 16.87 6.18 29.12
N GLN A 220 16.30 5.13 28.52
CA GLN A 220 17.04 4.21 27.67
C GLN A 220 17.20 4.84 26.27
N VAL A 221 18.41 4.80 25.72
CA VAL A 221 18.70 5.38 24.41
C VAL A 221 18.84 4.30 23.35
N VAL A 222 18.17 4.51 22.21
CA VAL A 222 18.36 3.76 20.96
C VAL A 222 18.80 4.74 19.89
N LEU A 223 19.73 4.34 19.02
CA LEU A 223 20.19 5.17 17.91
C LEU A 223 19.38 4.86 16.65
N ALA A 224 18.94 5.91 15.96
CA ALA A 224 18.28 5.83 14.67
C ALA A 224 19.28 6.16 13.56
N MET A 225 19.68 5.13 12.79
CA MET A 225 20.55 5.27 11.62
C MET A 225 19.69 5.43 10.36
N PRO A 226 19.84 6.54 9.59
CA PRO A 226 19.08 6.72 8.36
C PRO A 226 19.68 5.95 7.19
N TYR A 227 18.80 5.37 6.39
CA TYR A 227 19.07 4.82 5.06
C TYR A 227 18.20 5.54 4.05
N ASP A 228 18.84 6.12 3.04
CA ASP A 228 18.14 6.88 2.01
C ASP A 228 17.99 6.04 0.74
N THR A 229 16.79 5.98 0.19
CA THR A 229 16.47 5.37 -1.10
C THR A 229 15.97 6.46 -2.07
N PRO A 230 16.55 6.60 -3.27
CA PRO A 230 16.13 7.59 -4.26
C PRO A 230 14.75 7.26 -4.83
N VAL A 231 13.93 8.28 -5.05
CA VAL A 231 12.60 8.17 -5.66
C VAL A 231 12.56 9.05 -6.93
N PRO A 232 12.81 8.49 -8.13
CA PRO A 232 12.82 9.26 -9.37
C PRO A 232 11.40 9.62 -9.82
N GLY A 233 11.20 10.87 -10.24
CA GLY A 233 10.00 11.30 -10.96
C GLY A 233 10.06 10.89 -12.43
N TYR A 234 8.90 10.76 -13.07
CA TYR A 234 8.82 10.34 -14.47
C TYR A 234 9.36 11.43 -15.41
N GLN A 235 10.51 11.15 -16.04
CA GLN A 235 11.15 11.97 -17.08
C GLN A 235 11.30 13.47 -16.77
N ASN A 236 11.42 13.86 -15.49
CA ASN A 236 11.56 15.27 -15.07
C ASN A 236 12.88 15.59 -14.34
N ASN A 237 13.77 14.60 -14.22
CA ASN A 237 15.05 14.65 -13.50
C ASN A 237 14.98 14.92 -11.99
N THR A 238 13.79 15.03 -11.41
CA THR A 238 13.61 15.14 -9.96
C THR A 238 13.83 13.77 -9.34
N VAL A 239 14.68 13.71 -8.31
CA VAL A 239 14.84 12.51 -7.49
C VAL A 239 14.65 12.89 -6.02
N ASN A 240 13.49 12.53 -5.48
CA ASN A 240 13.15 12.69 -4.07
C ASN A 240 13.81 11.60 -3.22
N THR A 241 13.59 11.65 -1.91
CA THR A 241 14.19 10.73 -0.95
C THR A 241 13.11 10.04 -0.11
N MET A 242 13.16 8.71 -0.07
CA MET A 242 12.55 7.93 1.01
C MET A 242 13.65 7.64 2.04
N ARG A 243 13.46 8.10 3.27
CA ARG A 243 14.38 7.88 4.40
C ARG A 243 13.78 6.88 5.36
N LEU A 244 14.50 5.78 5.58
CA LEU A 244 14.09 4.70 6.47
C LEU A 244 15.06 4.58 7.64
N TRP A 245 14.53 4.50 8.86
CA TRP A 245 15.33 4.41 10.07
C TRP A 245 15.60 2.96 10.47
N SER A 246 16.86 2.63 10.74
CA SER A 246 17.29 1.38 11.37
C SER A 246 17.66 1.65 12.83
N ALA A 247 17.13 0.85 13.75
CA ALA A 247 17.47 0.91 15.16
C ALA A 247 18.85 0.28 15.38
N LYS A 248 19.69 0.97 16.15
CA LYS A 248 21.03 0.55 16.54
C LYS A 248 21.20 0.75 18.03
N ALA A 249 21.84 -0.22 18.68
CA ALA A 249 22.26 -0.03 20.05
C ALA A 249 23.38 1.01 20.12
N PRO A 250 23.42 1.86 21.17
CA PRO A 250 24.59 2.68 21.43
C PRO A 250 25.85 1.83 21.66
N ASN A 251 27.02 2.40 21.38
CA ASN A 251 28.32 1.74 21.53
C ASN A 251 28.88 1.84 22.96
N ASP A 252 28.03 2.09 23.97
CA ASP A 252 28.39 2.01 25.38
C ASP A 252 28.60 0.55 25.78
N PHE A 253 29.66 -0.05 25.25
CA PHE A 253 30.20 -1.31 25.72
C PHE A 253 30.52 -1.13 27.20
N LYS A 254 29.63 -1.61 28.07
CA LYS A 254 29.81 -1.61 29.51
C LYS A 254 30.87 -2.65 29.85
N LEU A 255 32.13 -2.25 29.69
CA LEU A 255 33.33 -3.06 29.97
C LEU A 255 33.30 -3.60 31.41
N HIS A 256 32.64 -2.89 32.32
CA HIS A 256 32.40 -3.32 33.69
C HIS A 256 31.52 -4.59 33.77
N ASP A 257 30.34 -4.59 33.12
CA ASP A 257 29.41 -5.73 33.08
C ASP A 257 30.05 -6.93 32.34
N PHE A 258 30.87 -6.63 31.33
CA PHE A 258 31.68 -7.63 30.63
C PHE A 258 32.75 -8.27 31.53
N ASN A 259 33.45 -7.48 32.35
CA ASN A 259 34.52 -7.93 33.22
C ASN A 259 34.04 -8.74 34.44
N VAL A 260 32.75 -8.65 34.80
CA VAL A 260 32.15 -9.45 35.89
C VAL A 260 31.42 -10.70 35.40
N GLY A 261 31.54 -11.06 34.12
CA GLY A 261 30.96 -12.28 33.53
C GLY A 261 29.56 -12.11 32.93
N GLY A 262 29.01 -10.90 32.87
CA GLY A 262 27.71 -10.56 32.27
C GLY A 262 27.70 -10.44 30.74
N TYR A 263 28.55 -11.21 30.03
CA TYR A 263 28.70 -11.16 28.57
C TYR A 263 27.35 -11.32 27.83
N ILE A 264 26.52 -12.25 28.30
CA ILE A 264 25.25 -12.58 27.65
C ILE A 264 24.27 -11.40 27.74
N GLU A 265 24.14 -10.78 28.91
CA GLU A 265 23.19 -9.67 29.14
C GLU A 265 23.53 -8.45 28.28
N ALA A 266 24.81 -8.06 28.19
CA ALA A 266 25.23 -6.93 27.36
C ALA A 266 24.94 -7.12 25.85
N VAL A 267 24.95 -8.36 25.36
CA VAL A 267 24.59 -8.69 23.96
C VAL A 267 23.07 -8.79 23.79
N LEU A 268 22.34 -9.26 24.80
CA LEU A 268 20.87 -9.29 24.79
C LEU A 268 20.28 -7.88 24.74
N ASP A 269 20.83 -6.94 25.50
CA ASP A 269 20.38 -5.54 25.50
C ASP A 269 20.51 -4.88 24.12
N ARG A 270 21.58 -5.20 23.37
CA ARG A 270 21.73 -4.74 21.99
C ARG A 270 20.62 -5.27 21.09
N ASN A 271 20.30 -6.56 21.21
CA ASN A 271 19.23 -7.17 20.45
C ASN A 271 17.85 -6.57 20.77
N LEU A 272 17.60 -6.20 22.02
CA LEU A 272 16.35 -5.54 22.43
C LEU A 272 16.17 -4.16 21.77
N ALA A 273 17.24 -3.38 21.66
CA ALA A 273 17.22 -2.10 20.94
C ALA A 273 17.00 -2.29 19.43
N GLU A 274 17.70 -3.24 18.82
CA GLU A 274 17.64 -3.48 17.37
C GLU A 274 16.33 -4.19 16.93
N ASN A 275 15.62 -4.85 17.86
CA ASN A 275 14.31 -5.46 17.61
C ASN A 275 13.26 -4.47 17.07
N ILE A 276 13.39 -3.17 17.38
CA ILE A 276 12.47 -2.12 16.91
C ILE A 276 12.37 -2.14 15.38
N SER A 277 13.49 -2.23 14.67
CA SER A 277 13.49 -2.26 13.20
C SER A 277 13.62 -3.68 12.62
N ARG A 278 13.26 -4.73 13.38
CA ARG A 278 13.47 -6.11 12.92
C ARG A 278 12.35 -6.61 12.02
N VAL A 279 11.09 -6.52 12.43
CA VAL A 279 9.94 -7.05 11.68
C VAL A 279 8.79 -6.05 11.56
N LEU A 280 8.18 -6.03 10.38
CA LEU A 280 6.96 -5.27 10.10
C LEU A 280 5.75 -5.88 10.84
N TYR A 281 5.16 -5.14 11.79
CA TYR A 281 4.06 -5.55 12.67
C TYR A 281 4.33 -6.86 13.43
N PRO A 282 4.87 -6.79 14.66
CA PRO A 282 4.94 -7.98 15.51
C PRO A 282 3.55 -8.50 15.85
N ASN A 283 3.43 -9.79 16.17
CA ASN A 283 2.19 -10.35 16.70
C ASN A 283 1.82 -9.64 18.01
N ASP A 284 0.71 -8.89 18.00
CA ASP A 284 0.27 -8.01 19.08
C ASP A 284 -0.75 -8.67 20.02
N ASN A 285 -0.97 -9.98 19.90
CA ASN A 285 -1.80 -10.75 20.83
C ASN A 285 -1.23 -10.81 22.26
N PHE A 286 0.04 -10.44 22.45
CA PHE A 286 0.73 -10.42 23.73
C PHE A 286 1.24 -9.01 24.07
N PHE A 287 1.39 -8.72 25.37
CA PHE A 287 1.79 -7.40 25.87
C PHE A 287 3.11 -6.91 25.26
N GLU A 288 4.13 -7.76 25.19
CA GLU A 288 5.44 -7.46 24.62
C GLU A 288 5.36 -7.05 23.13
N GLY A 289 4.46 -7.69 22.37
CA GLY A 289 4.21 -7.34 20.96
C GLY A 289 3.57 -5.97 20.81
N LYS A 290 2.64 -5.61 21.71
CA LYS A 290 2.03 -4.28 21.77
C LYS A 290 3.03 -3.19 22.14
N GLU A 291 3.88 -3.44 23.13
CA GLU A 291 4.92 -2.50 23.52
C GLU A 291 5.96 -2.29 22.40
N LEU A 292 6.40 -3.35 21.73
CA LEU A 292 7.30 -3.25 20.58
C LEU A 292 6.68 -2.42 19.45
N ARG A 293 5.37 -2.57 19.21
CA ARG A 293 4.65 -1.76 18.22
C ARG A 293 4.65 -0.27 18.58
N LEU A 294 4.34 0.08 19.84
CA LEU A 294 4.41 1.47 20.29
C LEU A 294 5.84 2.03 20.22
N LYS A 295 6.86 1.21 20.49
CA LYS A 295 8.27 1.58 20.28
C LYS A 295 8.58 1.89 18.82
N GLN A 296 8.08 1.10 17.87
CA GLN A 296 8.23 1.36 16.44
C GLN A 296 7.63 2.72 16.05
N GLU A 297 6.40 2.99 16.50
CA GLU A 297 5.68 4.24 16.24
C GLU A 297 6.43 5.45 16.79
N TYR A 298 6.87 5.39 18.04
CA TYR A 298 7.65 6.49 18.62
C TYR A 298 9.03 6.64 17.97
N PHE A 299 9.69 5.52 17.64
CA PHE A 299 11.03 5.53 17.05
C PHE A 299 11.07 6.28 15.73
N VAL A 300 10.14 5.98 14.80
CA VAL A 300 10.08 6.68 13.52
C VAL A 300 9.73 8.16 13.72
N VAL A 301 8.82 8.47 14.64
CA VAL A 301 8.40 9.85 14.92
C VAL A 301 9.56 10.69 15.49
N ALA A 302 10.20 10.21 16.54
CA ALA A 302 11.24 10.94 17.26
C ALA A 302 12.47 11.20 16.37
N ALA A 303 12.92 10.20 15.62
CA ALA A 303 14.04 10.36 14.69
C ALA A 303 13.69 11.33 13.55
N THR A 304 12.48 11.22 13.00
CA THR A 304 12.02 12.05 11.88
C THR A 304 11.87 13.51 12.28
N LEU A 305 11.23 13.82 13.41
CA LEU A 305 11.04 15.21 13.85
C LEU A 305 12.36 15.92 14.15
N GLN A 306 13.32 15.22 14.77
CA GLN A 306 14.66 15.74 14.95
C GLN A 306 15.35 16.07 13.61
N ASP A 307 15.22 15.20 12.61
CA ASP A 307 15.78 15.41 11.27
C ASP A 307 15.11 16.58 10.52
N ILE A 308 13.78 16.72 10.64
CA ILE A 308 13.00 17.83 10.09
C ILE A 308 13.45 19.16 10.69
N ILE A 309 13.53 19.23 12.02
CA ILE A 309 13.92 20.45 12.74
C ILE A 309 15.36 20.83 12.39
N ARG A 310 16.28 19.86 12.37
CA ARG A 310 17.66 20.08 11.92
C ARG A 310 17.71 20.68 10.52
N ARG A 311 16.90 20.17 9.57
CA ARG A 311 16.84 20.67 8.20
C ARG A 311 16.23 22.07 8.13
N PHE A 312 15.16 22.34 8.87
CA PHE A 312 14.55 23.66 8.97
C PHE A 312 15.57 24.70 9.48
N LYS A 313 16.28 24.39 10.56
CA LYS A 313 17.33 25.23 11.15
C LYS A 313 18.47 25.55 10.18
N SER A 314 18.80 24.61 9.28
CA SER A 314 19.93 24.71 8.36
C SER A 314 19.65 25.49 7.07
N SER A 315 18.40 25.86 6.80
CA SER A 315 18.03 26.48 5.52
C SER A 315 18.17 28.00 5.53
N LYS A 316 18.87 28.55 4.52
CA LYS A 316 19.40 29.92 4.56
C LYS A 316 18.66 30.94 3.68
N PHE A 317 17.84 30.49 2.72
CA PHE A 317 17.21 31.43 1.79
C PHE A 317 16.27 32.38 2.54
N GLY A 318 16.52 33.69 2.40
CA GLY A 318 15.73 34.75 3.04
C GLY A 318 16.03 35.02 4.53
N CYS A 319 17.01 34.35 5.14
CA CYS A 319 17.42 34.61 6.53
C CYS A 319 18.83 35.23 6.56
N ARG A 320 19.01 36.31 7.34
CA ARG A 320 20.34 36.92 7.56
C ARG A 320 21.15 36.21 8.64
N ASP A 321 20.47 35.46 9.51
CA ASP A 321 21.11 34.72 10.59
C ASP A 321 21.69 33.38 10.10
N PRO A 322 22.78 32.89 10.72
CA PRO A 322 23.43 31.65 10.30
C PRO A 322 22.56 30.39 10.50
N VAL A 323 21.54 30.46 11.37
CA VAL A 323 20.62 29.36 11.72
C VAL A 323 19.23 29.95 11.99
N ARG A 324 18.16 29.33 11.48
CA ARG A 324 16.78 29.70 11.87
C ARG A 324 16.51 29.26 13.30
N THR A 325 16.28 30.21 14.19
CA THR A 325 15.91 29.93 15.59
C THR A 325 14.44 30.28 15.89
N CYS A 326 13.82 31.10 15.06
CA CYS A 326 12.39 31.41 15.14
C CYS A 326 11.55 30.32 14.48
N PHE A 327 10.64 29.72 15.24
CA PHE A 327 9.74 28.65 14.78
C PHE A 327 8.39 29.16 14.25
N GLU A 328 8.14 30.47 14.25
CA GLU A 328 6.88 31.02 13.71
C GLU A 328 6.67 30.69 12.23
N THR A 329 7.76 30.63 11.46
CA THR A 329 7.75 30.27 10.03
C THR A 329 7.87 28.75 9.80
N PHE A 330 7.85 27.93 10.85
CA PHE A 330 7.94 26.48 10.74
C PHE A 330 6.80 25.90 9.89
N PRO A 331 5.52 26.26 10.09
CA PRO A 331 4.42 25.75 9.27
C PRO A 331 4.45 26.24 7.81
N ASP A 332 5.12 27.36 7.53
CA ASP A 332 5.31 27.87 6.17
C ASP A 332 6.37 27.09 5.40
N LYS A 333 7.21 26.33 6.11
CA LYS A 333 8.34 25.58 5.55
C LYS A 333 8.23 24.07 5.73
N VAL A 334 7.31 23.61 6.57
CA VAL A 334 7.14 22.21 6.94
C VAL A 334 5.65 21.85 6.88
N ALA A 335 5.32 20.77 6.17
CA ALA A 335 4.05 20.08 6.29
C ALA A 335 4.32 18.61 6.65
N ILE A 336 3.62 18.10 7.66
CA ILE A 336 3.72 16.71 8.11
C ILE A 336 2.37 16.02 7.86
N GLN A 337 2.38 15.00 7.01
CA GLN A 337 1.21 14.17 6.76
C GLN A 337 1.32 12.88 7.59
N LEU A 338 0.28 12.62 8.39
CA LEU A 338 0.12 11.40 9.18
C LEU A 338 -0.69 10.38 8.37
N ASN A 339 -0.02 9.30 7.94
CA ASN A 339 -0.67 8.19 7.22
C ASN A 339 -1.28 7.19 8.23
N ASP A 340 -2.57 7.37 8.50
CA ASP A 340 -3.29 6.76 9.63
C ASP A 340 -2.77 7.26 11.00
N THR A 341 -3.15 6.56 12.08
CA THR A 341 -2.86 6.88 13.48
C THR A 341 -1.49 6.40 13.95
N HIS A 342 -0.82 5.54 13.18
CA HIS A 342 0.50 5.01 13.55
C HIS A 342 1.56 6.10 13.85
N PRO A 343 1.66 7.22 13.10
CA PRO A 343 2.58 8.32 13.45
C PRO A 343 1.93 9.40 14.33
N ALA A 344 0.80 9.14 15.01
CA ALA A 344 0.06 10.13 15.82
C ALA A 344 0.93 10.77 16.93
N LEU A 345 1.92 10.04 17.43
CA LEU A 345 2.90 10.55 18.40
C LEU A 345 3.70 11.75 17.89
N ALA A 346 3.68 12.06 16.59
CA ALA A 346 4.29 13.27 16.05
C ALA A 346 3.71 14.55 16.66
N ILE A 347 2.43 14.54 17.05
CA ILE A 347 1.77 15.68 17.69
C ILE A 347 2.39 15.95 19.08
N PRO A 348 2.37 15.01 20.05
CA PRO A 348 2.97 15.26 21.37
C PRO A 348 4.50 15.34 21.32
N GLU A 349 5.19 14.68 20.39
CA GLU A 349 6.65 14.81 20.27
C GLU A 349 7.06 16.19 19.73
N LEU A 350 6.34 16.75 18.75
CA LEU A 350 6.60 18.10 18.27
C LEU A 350 6.37 19.12 19.38
N MET A 351 5.29 18.97 20.16
CA MET A 351 5.05 19.77 21.36
C MET A 351 6.19 19.64 22.38
N ARG A 352 6.67 18.41 22.65
CA ARG A 352 7.78 18.17 23.58
C ARG A 352 9.04 18.88 23.12
N ILE A 353 9.41 18.79 21.84
CA ILE A 353 10.62 19.46 21.34
C ILE A 353 10.46 20.98 21.42
N LEU A 354 9.33 21.53 20.97
CA LEU A 354 9.11 22.98 20.98
C LEU A 354 9.10 23.55 22.40
N VAL A 355 8.40 22.91 23.33
CA VAL A 355 8.25 23.41 24.72
C VAL A 355 9.47 23.09 25.57
N ASP A 356 9.88 21.82 25.63
CA ASP A 356 10.90 21.40 26.60
C ASP A 356 12.32 21.77 26.13
N VAL A 357 12.58 21.70 24.82
CA VAL A 357 13.93 21.91 24.23
C VAL A 357 14.08 23.32 23.67
N GLU A 358 13.18 23.75 22.79
CA GLU A 358 13.28 25.05 22.10
C GLU A 358 12.69 26.21 22.92
N LYS A 359 12.08 25.91 24.08
CA LYS A 359 11.52 26.88 25.04
C LYS A 359 10.45 27.80 24.43
N VAL A 360 9.70 27.29 23.45
CA VAL A 360 8.53 27.95 22.91
C VAL A 360 7.38 27.82 23.91
N ASP A 361 6.65 28.91 24.13
CA ASP A 361 5.45 28.90 24.97
C ASP A 361 4.43 27.87 24.47
N TRP A 362 3.68 27.26 25.40
CA TRP A 362 2.74 26.18 25.08
C TRP A 362 1.73 26.57 24.00
N ASP A 363 1.11 27.75 24.09
CA ASP A 363 0.04 28.13 23.17
C ASP A 363 0.61 28.36 21.77
N LYS A 364 1.82 28.93 21.69
CA LYS A 364 2.53 29.11 20.42
C LYS A 364 3.01 27.79 19.83
N ALA A 365 3.55 26.89 20.65
CA ALA A 365 3.95 25.56 20.23
C ALA A 365 2.76 24.74 19.70
N TRP A 366 1.59 24.89 20.33
CA TRP A 366 0.36 24.24 19.90
C TRP A 366 -0.15 24.79 18.58
N GLU A 367 -0.12 26.12 18.37
CA GLU A 367 -0.46 26.75 17.10
C GLU A 367 0.43 26.22 15.96
N ILE A 368 1.75 26.17 16.18
CA ILE A 368 2.73 25.64 15.21
C ILE A 368 2.44 24.17 14.90
N THR A 369 2.20 23.36 15.94
CA THR A 369 1.92 21.92 15.80
C THR A 369 0.65 21.70 14.98
N LYS A 370 -0.45 22.35 15.35
CA LYS A 370 -1.73 22.26 14.63
C LYS A 370 -1.59 22.64 13.16
N LYS A 371 -0.89 23.74 12.84
CA LYS A 371 -0.70 24.23 11.45
C LYS A 371 0.25 23.37 10.61
N THR A 372 1.08 22.53 11.25
CA THR A 372 2.05 21.68 10.56
C THR A 372 1.48 20.31 10.23
N CYS A 373 0.65 19.75 11.12
CA CYS A 373 0.17 18.37 11.04
C CYS A 373 -1.18 18.26 10.32
N ALA A 374 -1.27 17.29 9.40
CA ALA A 374 -2.52 16.86 8.77
C ALA A 374 -2.70 15.34 8.89
N TYR A 375 -3.93 14.87 9.08
CA TYR A 375 -4.26 13.47 9.35
C TYR A 375 -5.12 12.86 8.24
N THR A 376 -4.70 11.69 7.74
CA THR A 376 -5.52 10.87 6.82
C THR A 376 -6.04 9.63 7.55
N ASN A 377 -7.36 9.45 7.58
CA ASN A 377 -8.01 8.25 8.11
C ASN A 377 -8.25 7.22 7.00
N HIS A 378 -7.95 5.94 7.28
CA HIS A 378 -8.12 4.83 6.32
C HIS A 378 -9.11 3.75 6.78
N THR A 379 -9.84 3.95 7.88
CA THR A 379 -10.73 2.94 8.43
C THR A 379 -11.88 3.53 9.24
N VAL A 380 -13.05 2.90 9.08
CA VAL A 380 -14.25 3.14 9.87
C VAL A 380 -14.51 2.04 10.91
N LEU A 381 -13.76 0.93 10.82
CA LEU A 381 -13.93 -0.21 11.71
C LEU A 381 -13.36 0.10 13.10
N PRO A 382 -14.16 0.04 14.18
CA PRO A 382 -13.71 0.36 15.53
C PRO A 382 -12.51 -0.48 16.00
N GLU A 383 -12.43 -1.74 15.58
CA GLU A 383 -11.33 -2.64 15.91
C GLU A 383 -9.98 -2.25 15.29
N ALA A 384 -9.99 -1.39 14.26
CA ALA A 384 -8.79 -0.93 13.57
C ALA A 384 -8.31 0.45 14.07
N LEU A 385 -9.04 1.10 14.98
CA LEU A 385 -8.64 2.37 15.59
C LEU A 385 -7.73 2.11 16.79
N GLU A 386 -6.54 2.71 16.79
CA GLU A 386 -5.53 2.47 17.82
C GLU A 386 -5.93 3.07 19.18
N ARG A 387 -6.04 2.19 20.19
CA ARG A 387 -6.42 2.50 21.58
C ARG A 387 -5.40 1.93 22.56
N TRP A 388 -4.38 2.71 22.87
CA TRP A 388 -3.25 2.28 23.71
C TRP A 388 -3.59 2.37 25.20
N PRO A 389 -3.27 1.36 26.03
CA PRO A 389 -3.41 1.45 27.47
C PRO A 389 -2.59 2.61 28.04
N VAL A 390 -3.18 3.42 28.93
CA VAL A 390 -2.49 4.54 29.58
C VAL A 390 -1.26 4.08 30.36
N SER A 391 -1.33 2.94 31.04
CA SER A 391 -0.20 2.38 31.80
C SER A 391 1.03 2.08 30.95
N MET A 392 0.85 1.80 29.65
CA MET A 392 1.94 1.60 28.71
C MET A 392 2.63 2.92 28.35
N PHE A 393 1.87 4.00 28.21
CA PHE A 393 2.43 5.34 28.02
C PHE A 393 3.13 5.85 29.27
N GLU A 394 2.56 5.56 30.44
CA GLU A 394 3.14 5.94 31.74
C GLU A 394 4.53 5.33 31.93
N SER A 395 4.74 4.08 31.52
CA SER A 395 6.04 3.44 31.60
C SER A 395 6.98 3.85 30.46
N LEU A 396 6.52 3.84 29.21
CA LEU A 396 7.38 3.97 28.03
C LEU A 396 7.65 5.42 27.62
N LEU A 397 6.65 6.30 27.74
CA LEU A 397 6.65 7.68 27.23
C LEU A 397 6.00 8.65 28.25
N PRO A 398 6.51 8.72 29.50
CA PRO A 398 5.84 9.44 30.59
C PRO A 398 5.65 10.93 30.28
N ARG A 399 6.60 11.56 29.59
CA ARG A 399 6.48 12.98 29.21
C ARG A 399 5.38 13.22 28.16
N HIS A 400 5.25 12.31 27.20
CA HIS A 400 4.20 12.39 26.19
C HIS A 400 2.82 12.20 26.79
N LEU A 401 2.69 11.35 27.81
CA LEU A 401 1.45 11.19 28.55
C LEU A 401 0.99 12.50 29.20
N GLU A 402 1.90 13.23 29.88
CA GLU A 402 1.59 14.55 30.46
C GLU A 402 1.14 15.55 29.39
N ILE A 403 1.81 15.57 28.23
CA ILE A 403 1.45 16.44 27.10
C ILE A 403 0.08 16.07 26.55
N ILE A 404 -0.22 14.78 26.40
CA ILE A 404 -1.53 14.27 25.94
C ILE A 404 -2.64 14.66 26.93
N TYR A 405 -2.41 14.55 28.24
CA TYR A 405 -3.37 15.02 29.24
C TYR A 405 -3.60 16.52 29.17
N ALA A 406 -2.55 17.32 28.98
CA ALA A 406 -2.69 18.77 28.82
C ALA A 406 -3.43 19.15 27.52
N ILE A 407 -3.20 18.43 26.42
CA ILE A 407 -3.96 18.59 25.17
C ILE A 407 -5.44 18.24 25.42
N ASN A 408 -5.71 17.11 26.07
CA ASN A 408 -7.07 16.66 26.37
C ASN A 408 -7.83 17.67 27.24
N GLN A 409 -7.20 18.14 28.33
CA GLN A 409 -7.82 19.11 29.23
C GLN A 409 -8.23 20.39 28.48
N ARG A 410 -7.29 21.00 27.74
CA ARG A 410 -7.56 22.23 26.98
C ARG A 410 -8.59 22.03 25.88
N HIS A 411 -8.62 20.86 25.25
CA HIS A 411 -9.65 20.50 24.28
C HIS A 411 -11.03 20.40 24.93
N LEU A 412 -11.16 19.68 26.04
CA LEU A 412 -12.42 19.52 26.75
C LEU A 412 -12.93 20.84 27.36
N ASP A 413 -12.03 21.69 27.84
CA ASP A 413 -12.39 23.05 28.30
C ASP A 413 -12.99 23.88 27.15
N HIS A 414 -12.41 23.77 25.94
CA HIS A 414 -12.94 24.43 24.74
C HIS A 414 -14.31 23.86 24.32
N VAL A 415 -14.48 22.54 24.34
CA VAL A 415 -15.77 21.89 24.05
C VAL A 415 -16.82 22.30 25.07
N ALA A 416 -16.49 22.34 26.36
CA ALA A 416 -17.41 22.74 27.44
C ALA A 416 -17.85 24.20 27.31
N ALA A 417 -16.96 25.09 26.83
CA ALA A 417 -17.28 26.49 26.59
C ALA A 417 -18.26 26.67 25.41
N LEU A 418 -18.16 25.85 24.36
CA LEU A 418 -19.02 25.93 23.18
C LEU A 418 -20.35 25.16 23.33
N PHE A 419 -20.33 24.06 24.08
CA PHE A 419 -21.49 23.19 24.33
C PHE A 419 -21.77 23.05 25.84
N PRO A 420 -22.14 24.15 26.53
CA PRO A 420 -22.32 24.12 27.97
C PRO A 420 -23.46 23.16 28.37
N GLY A 421 -23.14 22.23 29.27
CA GLY A 421 -24.09 21.25 29.81
C GLY A 421 -24.15 19.89 29.08
N ASP A 422 -23.51 19.74 27.91
CA ASP A 422 -23.44 18.46 27.19
C ASP A 422 -22.29 17.58 27.70
N VAL A 423 -22.48 17.02 28.90
CA VAL A 423 -21.45 16.19 29.58
C VAL A 423 -21.14 14.91 28.80
N ASP A 424 -22.12 14.33 28.09
CA ASP A 424 -21.86 13.11 27.33
C ASP A 424 -21.00 13.40 26.10
N ARG A 425 -21.16 14.56 25.44
CA ARG A 425 -20.23 14.99 24.38
C ARG A 425 -18.80 15.13 24.87
N LEU A 426 -18.57 15.70 26.06
CA LEU A 426 -17.22 15.77 26.65
C LEU A 426 -16.60 14.38 26.78
N ARG A 427 -17.37 13.40 27.24
CA ARG A 427 -16.93 12.01 27.35
C ARG A 427 -16.62 11.39 25.98
N ARG A 428 -17.47 11.63 24.97
CA ARG A 428 -17.29 11.08 23.60
C ARG A 428 -16.13 11.72 22.84
N MET A 429 -15.80 12.98 23.12
CA MET A 429 -14.72 13.73 22.45
C MET A 429 -13.36 13.68 23.19
N SER A 430 -13.31 13.05 24.37
CA SER A 430 -12.08 12.88 25.13
C SER A 430 -11.06 12.02 24.35
N VAL A 431 -9.79 12.40 24.41
CA VAL A 431 -8.65 11.56 23.99
C VAL A 431 -8.49 10.37 24.95
N ILE A 432 -8.89 10.54 26.21
CA ILE A 432 -8.79 9.54 27.25
C ILE A 432 -10.12 8.82 27.40
N GLU A 433 -10.11 7.53 27.10
CA GLU A 433 -11.26 6.65 27.28
C GLU A 433 -11.22 6.03 28.67
N GLU A 434 -12.30 6.27 29.43
CA GLU A 434 -12.52 5.64 30.74
C GLU A 434 -13.10 4.22 30.58
N GLY A 435 -12.84 3.35 31.55
CA GLY A 435 -13.27 1.95 31.55
C GLY A 435 -12.42 1.11 32.50
N ASP A 436 -12.50 -0.22 32.41
CA ASP A 436 -11.72 -1.15 33.25
C ASP A 436 -10.20 -0.88 33.17
N CYS A 437 -9.74 -0.47 31.98
CA CYS A 437 -8.39 0.03 31.75
C CYS A 437 -8.50 1.30 30.92
N LYS A 438 -7.94 2.41 31.42
CA LYS A 438 -7.89 3.68 30.68
C LYS A 438 -7.08 3.54 29.40
N ARG A 439 -7.58 4.13 28.32
CA ARG A 439 -6.93 4.08 27.00
C ARG A 439 -6.81 5.46 26.39
N ILE A 440 -5.82 5.61 25.52
CA ILE A 440 -5.59 6.80 24.70
C ILE A 440 -6.12 6.49 23.30
N ASN A 441 -7.12 7.24 22.84
CA ASN A 441 -7.66 7.16 21.50
C ASN A 441 -6.79 8.00 20.56
N MET A 442 -5.97 7.34 19.75
CA MET A 442 -4.99 8.02 18.88
C MET A 442 -5.68 8.77 17.74
N ALA A 443 -6.85 8.32 17.29
CA ALA A 443 -7.62 9.00 16.26
C ALA A 443 -8.14 10.35 16.76
N HIS A 444 -8.65 10.41 17.99
CA HIS A 444 -9.06 11.68 18.61
C HIS A 444 -7.87 12.64 18.76
N LEU A 445 -6.71 12.12 19.21
CA LEU A 445 -5.48 12.91 19.29
C LEU A 445 -5.09 13.52 17.92
N CYS A 446 -5.17 12.73 16.84
CA CYS A 446 -4.91 13.20 15.48
C CYS A 446 -5.86 14.29 15.02
N VAL A 447 -7.17 14.11 15.22
CA VAL A 447 -8.21 15.08 14.82
C VAL A 447 -8.02 16.41 15.57
N ILE A 448 -7.72 16.34 16.88
CA ILE A 448 -7.51 17.51 17.72
C ILE A 448 -6.22 18.24 17.32
N GLY A 449 -5.13 17.52 17.07
CA GLY A 449 -3.80 18.09 16.82
C GLY A 449 -3.48 18.43 15.36
N SER A 450 -4.44 18.32 14.44
CA SER A 450 -4.24 18.58 13.01
C SER A 450 -5.10 19.73 12.49
N HIS A 451 -4.62 20.48 11.50
CA HIS A 451 -5.42 21.50 10.80
C HIS A 451 -6.34 20.93 9.72
N ALA A 452 -6.06 19.71 9.24
CA ALA A 452 -6.86 19.02 8.24
C ALA A 452 -7.00 17.54 8.58
N VAL A 453 -8.20 17.01 8.37
CA VAL A 453 -8.56 15.59 8.50
C VAL A 453 -9.21 15.15 7.20
N ASN A 454 -8.72 14.09 6.57
CA ASN A 454 -9.34 13.62 5.33
C ASN A 454 -9.63 12.12 5.32
N GLY A 455 -10.74 11.76 4.67
CA GLY A 455 -11.00 10.40 4.23
C GLY A 455 -10.44 10.13 2.82
N VAL A 456 -10.55 8.89 2.37
CA VAL A 456 -9.83 8.35 1.20
C VAL A 456 -10.72 7.93 0.02
N ALA A 457 -12.02 8.17 0.13
CA ALA A 457 -13.03 8.11 -0.92
C ALA A 457 -14.23 8.95 -0.47
N ARG A 458 -15.07 9.39 -1.41
CA ARG A 458 -16.18 10.30 -1.07
C ARG A 458 -17.12 9.72 -0.01
N ILE A 459 -17.61 8.49 -0.24
CA ILE A 459 -18.51 7.80 0.68
C ILE A 459 -17.88 7.61 2.07
N HIS A 460 -16.59 7.26 2.12
CA HIS A 460 -15.86 7.11 3.37
C HIS A 460 -15.73 8.44 4.11
N SER A 461 -15.40 9.53 3.42
CA SER A 461 -15.31 10.87 4.02
C SER A 461 -16.67 11.34 4.57
N GLU A 462 -17.78 10.98 3.92
CA GLU A 462 -19.12 11.23 4.47
C GLU A 462 -19.40 10.40 5.72
N ILE A 463 -19.07 9.10 5.73
CA ILE A 463 -19.22 8.24 6.92
C ILE A 463 -18.39 8.80 8.08
N VAL A 464 -17.14 9.22 7.83
CA VAL A 464 -16.27 9.82 8.84
C VAL A 464 -16.92 11.06 9.48
N LYS A 465 -17.57 11.92 8.68
CA LYS A 465 -18.28 13.12 9.18
C LYS A 465 -19.59 12.80 9.89
N GLN A 466 -20.32 11.77 9.45
CA GLN A 466 -21.68 11.49 9.94
C GLN A 466 -21.71 10.52 11.12
N SER A 467 -20.70 9.67 11.29
CA SER A 467 -20.63 8.68 12.36
C SER A 467 -19.33 8.78 13.18
N VAL A 468 -18.18 8.42 12.59
CA VAL A 468 -16.93 8.18 13.34
C VAL A 468 -16.46 9.41 14.10
N PHE A 469 -16.47 10.58 13.46
CA PHE A 469 -16.02 11.86 14.02
C PHE A 469 -17.12 12.92 14.01
N LYS A 470 -18.39 12.52 14.12
CA LYS A 470 -19.55 13.42 14.08
C LYS A 470 -19.41 14.61 15.02
N ASP A 471 -19.09 14.36 16.29
CA ASP A 471 -18.98 15.42 17.29
C ASP A 471 -17.80 16.38 17.00
N PHE A 472 -16.71 15.89 16.40
CA PHE A 472 -15.58 16.73 15.97
C PHE A 472 -15.90 17.56 14.72
N TYR A 473 -16.66 16.99 13.78
CA TYR A 473 -17.13 17.72 12.59
C TYR A 473 -18.10 18.83 12.96
N GLU A 474 -18.96 18.63 13.96
CA GLU A 474 -19.83 19.69 14.49
C GLU A 474 -19.05 20.82 15.18
N LEU A 475 -17.85 20.52 15.72
CA LEU A 475 -16.98 21.49 16.38
C LEU A 475 -16.13 22.31 15.39
N GLU A 476 -15.46 21.64 14.44
CA GLU A 476 -14.51 22.25 13.47
C GLU A 476 -14.77 21.70 12.06
N PRO A 477 -15.90 22.08 11.40
CA PRO A 477 -16.33 21.48 10.13
C PRO A 477 -15.33 21.68 8.97
N GLU A 478 -14.62 22.81 8.95
CA GLU A 478 -13.63 23.18 7.94
C GLU A 478 -12.40 22.25 7.90
N LYS A 479 -12.14 21.50 8.98
CA LYS A 479 -11.04 20.53 9.01
C LYS A 479 -11.29 19.33 8.10
N PHE A 480 -12.54 18.94 7.88
CA PHE A 480 -12.88 17.66 7.27
C PHE A 480 -12.95 17.75 5.75
N GLN A 481 -12.06 17.04 5.09
CA GLN A 481 -11.93 17.02 3.63
C GLN A 481 -12.05 15.59 3.07
N ASN A 482 -12.14 15.50 1.74
CA ASN A 482 -11.99 14.25 1.01
C ASN A 482 -10.75 14.34 0.11
N LYS A 483 -9.97 13.25 0.05
CA LYS A 483 -8.93 13.05 -0.96
C LYS A 483 -9.03 11.62 -1.46
N THR A 484 -9.81 11.40 -2.51
CA THR A 484 -9.99 10.07 -3.08
C THR A 484 -8.63 9.50 -3.47
N ASN A 485 -8.33 8.27 -3.07
CA ASN A 485 -7.07 7.60 -3.41
C ASN A 485 -6.81 7.55 -4.93
N GLY A 486 -5.57 7.23 -5.27
CA GLY A 486 -5.15 7.00 -6.65
C GLY A 486 -3.96 6.06 -6.73
N ILE A 487 -3.65 5.62 -7.94
CA ILE A 487 -2.52 4.75 -8.27
C ILE A 487 -1.62 5.42 -9.31
N THR A 488 -0.31 5.14 -9.26
CA THR A 488 0.61 5.68 -10.28
C THR A 488 0.43 4.92 -11.60
N PRO A 489 0.16 5.62 -12.73
CA PRO A 489 0.10 4.97 -14.04
C PRO A 489 1.47 4.48 -14.53
N ARG A 490 2.58 4.97 -13.97
CA ARG A 490 3.94 4.51 -14.33
C ARG A 490 4.11 3.04 -13.99
N ARG A 491 3.83 2.65 -12.74
CA ARG A 491 3.93 1.24 -12.33
C ARG A 491 2.75 0.40 -12.81
N TRP A 492 1.53 0.93 -12.68
CA TRP A 492 0.30 0.16 -12.85
C TRP A 492 -0.29 0.20 -14.26
N LEU A 493 0.46 0.69 -15.24
CA LEU A 493 0.14 0.55 -16.67
C LEU A 493 1.42 0.45 -17.49
N LEU A 494 2.28 1.48 -17.47
CA LEU A 494 3.46 1.57 -18.33
C LEU A 494 4.47 0.44 -18.07
N LEU A 495 4.75 0.15 -16.80
CA LEU A 495 5.65 -0.92 -16.37
C LEU A 495 5.01 -2.30 -16.53
N CYS A 496 3.84 -2.52 -15.92
CA CYS A 496 3.26 -3.87 -15.85
C CYS A 496 2.52 -4.32 -17.12
N ASN A 497 2.07 -3.39 -17.96
CA ASN A 497 1.29 -3.68 -19.15
C ASN A 497 1.73 -2.81 -20.36
N PRO A 498 3.01 -2.95 -20.77
CA PRO A 498 3.59 -2.15 -21.85
C PRO A 498 2.85 -2.31 -23.18
N GLY A 499 2.32 -3.50 -23.47
CA GLY A 499 1.52 -3.74 -24.69
C GLY A 499 0.26 -2.89 -24.73
N LEU A 500 -0.46 -2.75 -23.61
CA LEU A 500 -1.64 -1.89 -23.54
C LEU A 500 -1.24 -0.41 -23.61
N ALA A 501 -0.14 -0.03 -22.96
CA ALA A 501 0.37 1.34 -23.01
C ALA A 501 0.73 1.75 -24.45
N ASP A 502 1.44 0.89 -25.20
CA ASP A 502 1.77 1.09 -26.62
C ASP A 502 0.49 1.25 -27.47
N THR A 503 -0.51 0.36 -27.31
CA THR A 503 -1.80 0.46 -28.03
C THR A 503 -2.52 1.78 -27.76
N ILE A 504 -2.47 2.30 -26.53
CA ILE A 504 -3.07 3.60 -26.19
C ILE A 504 -2.26 4.74 -26.83
N VAL A 505 -0.93 4.69 -26.77
CA VAL A 505 -0.06 5.72 -27.36
C VAL A 505 -0.24 5.83 -28.87
N GLU A 506 -0.40 4.71 -29.58
CA GLU A 506 -0.68 4.72 -31.03
C GLU A 506 -1.96 5.49 -31.39
N LYS A 507 -2.95 5.56 -30.47
CA LYS A 507 -4.22 6.24 -30.70
C LYS A 507 -4.24 7.68 -30.21
N ILE A 508 -3.63 7.98 -29.05
CA ILE A 508 -3.80 9.28 -28.38
C ILE A 508 -2.48 9.97 -27.97
N GLY A 509 -1.32 9.38 -28.28
CA GLY A 509 0.01 9.87 -27.90
C GLY A 509 0.38 9.61 -26.43
N GLU A 510 1.58 10.04 -26.03
CA GLU A 510 2.18 9.74 -24.72
C GLU A 510 1.70 10.65 -23.57
N GLY A 511 0.93 11.70 -23.87
CA GLY A 511 0.54 12.71 -22.88
C GLY A 511 -0.21 12.15 -21.66
N PHE A 512 -0.86 10.99 -21.79
CA PHE A 512 -1.59 10.37 -20.67
C PHE A 512 -0.69 9.81 -19.56
N LEU A 513 0.61 9.63 -19.81
CA LEU A 513 1.54 9.02 -18.84
C LEU A 513 1.78 9.94 -17.62
N THR A 514 1.60 11.25 -17.79
CA THR A 514 1.63 12.27 -16.72
C THR A 514 0.30 13.00 -16.54
N ASP A 515 -0.65 12.85 -17.48
CA ASP A 515 -2.01 13.36 -17.38
C ASP A 515 -3.05 12.31 -17.77
N LEU A 516 -3.35 11.41 -16.83
CA LEU A 516 -4.21 10.26 -17.08
C LEU A 516 -5.65 10.64 -17.48
N SER A 517 -6.06 11.91 -17.30
CA SER A 517 -7.37 12.40 -17.75
C SER A 517 -7.55 12.29 -19.27
N GLN A 518 -6.44 12.27 -20.02
CA GLN A 518 -6.45 12.15 -21.48
C GLN A 518 -6.94 10.80 -21.99
N LEU A 519 -7.01 9.77 -21.14
CA LEU A 519 -7.61 8.47 -21.51
C LEU A 519 -9.06 8.61 -22.01
N LYS A 520 -9.78 9.68 -21.62
CA LYS A 520 -11.12 9.98 -22.13
C LYS A 520 -11.17 10.13 -23.66
N LYS A 521 -10.04 10.45 -24.31
CA LYS A 521 -9.90 10.49 -25.78
C LYS A 521 -10.13 9.13 -26.46
N LEU A 522 -10.14 8.02 -25.71
CA LEU A 522 -10.48 6.69 -26.23
C LEU A 522 -12.00 6.49 -26.39
N LEU A 523 -12.86 7.28 -25.72
CA LEU A 523 -14.32 7.10 -25.77
C LEU A 523 -14.90 7.22 -27.21
N PRO A 524 -14.50 8.21 -28.03
CA PRO A 524 -14.96 8.30 -29.42
C PRO A 524 -14.46 7.13 -30.29
N LEU A 525 -13.47 6.37 -29.83
CA LEU A 525 -12.86 5.24 -30.53
C LEU A 525 -13.42 3.89 -30.05
N VAL A 526 -14.45 3.87 -29.20
CA VAL A 526 -14.98 2.61 -28.64
C VAL A 526 -15.55 1.67 -29.71
N ASP A 527 -15.97 2.20 -30.86
CA ASP A 527 -16.48 1.44 -32.00
C ASP A 527 -15.41 1.23 -33.09
N ASP A 528 -14.16 1.64 -32.86
CA ASP A 528 -13.03 1.39 -33.77
C ASP A 528 -12.63 -0.09 -33.71
N GLU A 529 -12.86 -0.81 -34.80
CA GLU A 529 -12.64 -2.27 -34.85
C GLU A 529 -11.17 -2.65 -34.66
N ALA A 530 -10.21 -1.79 -35.07
CA ALA A 530 -8.79 -2.06 -34.85
C ALA A 530 -8.45 -1.95 -33.35
N LEU A 531 -8.92 -0.89 -32.67
CA LEU A 531 -8.73 -0.72 -31.22
C LEU A 531 -9.35 -1.87 -30.43
N ILE A 532 -10.56 -2.31 -30.79
CA ILE A 532 -11.21 -3.47 -30.16
C ILE A 532 -10.33 -4.71 -30.32
N GLN A 533 -9.83 -4.97 -31.54
CA GLN A 533 -8.97 -6.12 -31.82
C GLN A 533 -7.66 -6.05 -31.04
N ASP A 534 -7.01 -4.89 -31.00
CA ASP A 534 -5.71 -4.70 -30.35
C ASP A 534 -5.81 -4.84 -28.83
N VAL A 535 -6.83 -4.24 -28.20
CA VAL A 535 -7.08 -4.37 -26.75
C VAL A 535 -7.36 -5.83 -26.37
N ALA A 536 -8.18 -6.54 -27.15
CA ALA A 536 -8.46 -7.95 -26.93
C ALA A 536 -7.20 -8.82 -27.11
N LYS A 537 -6.37 -8.52 -28.12
CA LYS A 537 -5.10 -9.21 -28.38
C LYS A 537 -4.14 -9.06 -27.20
N VAL A 538 -3.92 -7.84 -26.72
CA VAL A 538 -3.03 -7.58 -25.57
C VAL A 538 -3.51 -8.33 -24.32
N LYS A 539 -4.83 -8.34 -24.05
CA LYS A 539 -5.39 -9.13 -22.93
C LYS A 539 -5.07 -10.61 -23.08
N GLN A 540 -5.24 -11.18 -24.28
CA GLN A 540 -4.95 -12.58 -24.54
C GLN A 540 -3.46 -12.91 -24.37
N GLU A 541 -2.56 -12.03 -24.81
CA GLU A 541 -1.11 -12.18 -24.62
C GLU A 541 -0.73 -12.16 -23.14
N ASN A 542 -1.29 -11.24 -22.36
CA ASN A 542 -1.09 -11.18 -20.91
C ASN A 542 -1.59 -12.45 -20.21
N LYS A 543 -2.75 -12.98 -20.62
CA LYS A 543 -3.30 -14.25 -20.10
C LYS A 543 -2.39 -15.42 -20.41
N LEU A 544 -1.84 -15.51 -21.62
CA LEU A 544 -0.89 -16.54 -22.02
C LEU A 544 0.41 -16.45 -21.21
N LYS A 545 0.98 -15.24 -21.03
CA LYS A 545 2.17 -15.01 -20.22
C LYS A 545 1.94 -15.43 -18.77
N PHE A 546 0.79 -15.07 -18.19
CA PHE A 546 0.46 -15.44 -16.81
C PHE A 546 0.20 -16.95 -16.65
N SER A 547 -0.42 -17.60 -17.64
CA SER A 547 -0.63 -19.06 -17.64
C SER A 547 0.70 -19.81 -17.67
N ALA A 548 1.64 -19.35 -18.51
CA ALA A 548 2.99 -19.91 -18.57
C ALA A 548 3.77 -19.70 -17.26
N PHE A 549 3.61 -18.53 -16.62
CA PHE A 549 4.17 -18.27 -15.29
C PHE A 549 3.62 -19.24 -14.23
N LEU A 550 2.30 -19.48 -14.19
CA LEU A 550 1.71 -20.42 -13.24
C LEU A 550 2.16 -21.86 -13.47
N GLU A 551 2.32 -22.28 -14.72
CA GLU A 551 2.83 -23.61 -15.06
C GLU A 551 4.31 -23.75 -14.70
N LYS A 552 5.13 -22.71 -14.93
CA LYS A 552 6.56 -22.71 -14.59
C LYS A 552 6.79 -22.75 -13.07
N GLU A 553 6.18 -21.82 -12.33
CA GLU A 553 6.48 -21.59 -10.91
C GLU A 553 5.66 -22.49 -9.98
N TYR A 554 4.38 -22.68 -10.29
CA TYR A 554 3.46 -23.42 -9.40
C TYR A 554 3.05 -24.80 -9.94
N LYS A 555 3.52 -25.18 -11.14
CA LYS A 555 3.16 -26.44 -11.81
C LYS A 555 1.66 -26.63 -12.01
N VAL A 556 0.93 -25.52 -12.15
CA VAL A 556 -0.52 -25.50 -12.39
C VAL A 556 -0.79 -25.11 -13.82
N LYS A 557 -1.39 -26.03 -14.59
CA LYS A 557 -1.86 -25.75 -15.94
C LYS A 557 -3.30 -25.24 -15.91
N ILE A 558 -3.53 -24.09 -16.54
CA ILE A 558 -4.86 -23.47 -16.67
C ILE A 558 -5.22 -23.26 -18.14
N ASN A 559 -6.52 -23.05 -18.42
CA ASN A 559 -7.02 -22.76 -19.76
C ASN A 559 -6.96 -21.24 -20.02
N PRO A 560 -6.05 -20.73 -20.88
CA PRO A 560 -5.94 -19.30 -21.16
C PRO A 560 -7.12 -18.72 -21.94
N SER A 561 -8.01 -19.55 -22.48
CA SER A 561 -9.26 -19.13 -23.14
C SER A 561 -10.43 -18.99 -22.16
N SER A 562 -10.28 -19.46 -20.92
CA SER A 562 -11.29 -19.24 -19.86
C SER A 562 -11.29 -17.80 -19.38
N MET A 563 -12.40 -17.35 -18.77
CA MET A 563 -12.43 -16.07 -18.08
C MET A 563 -11.54 -16.12 -16.84
N PHE A 564 -10.63 -15.15 -16.71
CA PHE A 564 -9.79 -15.00 -15.52
C PHE A 564 -10.50 -14.15 -14.48
N ASP A 565 -11.08 -14.82 -13.47
CA ASP A 565 -11.85 -14.23 -12.36
C ASP A 565 -10.95 -14.10 -11.13
N VAL A 566 -10.56 -12.87 -10.77
CA VAL A 566 -9.46 -12.62 -9.84
C VAL A 566 -9.93 -11.86 -8.59
N HIS A 567 -9.62 -12.42 -7.42
CA HIS A 567 -9.84 -11.84 -6.10
C HIS A 567 -8.52 -11.80 -5.30
N VAL A 568 -7.70 -10.78 -5.53
CA VAL A 568 -6.40 -10.61 -4.85
C VAL A 568 -6.37 -9.40 -3.91
N LYS A 569 -6.25 -9.66 -2.60
CA LYS A 569 -6.18 -8.67 -1.51
C LYS A 569 -5.89 -9.39 -0.20
N ARG A 570 -5.54 -8.66 0.88
CA ARG A 570 -5.42 -9.27 2.23
C ARG A 570 -6.66 -10.11 2.55
N ILE A 571 -6.47 -11.27 3.18
CA ILE A 571 -7.59 -12.13 3.57
C ILE A 571 -8.23 -11.55 4.83
N HIS A 572 -9.53 -11.27 4.75
CA HIS A 572 -10.30 -10.70 5.86
C HIS A 572 -11.79 -10.97 5.67
N GLU A 573 -12.52 -11.22 6.75
CA GLU A 573 -13.97 -11.48 6.71
C GLU A 573 -14.77 -10.40 5.95
N TYR A 574 -14.53 -9.10 6.19
CA TYR A 574 -15.23 -8.00 5.49
C TYR A 574 -14.97 -7.93 3.98
N LYS A 575 -13.84 -8.49 3.51
CA LYS A 575 -13.49 -8.56 2.09
C LYS A 575 -14.19 -9.72 1.37
N ARG A 576 -14.89 -10.58 2.14
CA ARG A 576 -15.82 -11.62 1.69
C ARG A 576 -15.24 -12.58 0.65
N GLN A 577 -14.01 -13.04 0.82
CA GLN A 577 -13.51 -14.19 0.06
C GLN A 577 -14.42 -15.43 0.26
N LEU A 578 -15.11 -15.54 1.41
CA LEU A 578 -16.15 -16.55 1.65
C LEU A 578 -17.35 -16.45 0.70
N LEU A 579 -17.81 -15.23 0.37
CA LEU A 579 -18.89 -15.05 -0.62
C LEU A 579 -18.47 -15.57 -2.00
N ASN A 580 -17.21 -15.32 -2.39
CA ASN A 580 -16.65 -15.90 -3.61
C ASN A 580 -16.57 -17.44 -3.53
N CYS A 581 -16.15 -18.00 -2.39
CA CYS A 581 -16.12 -19.46 -2.18
C CYS A 581 -17.50 -20.09 -2.37
N LEU A 582 -18.56 -19.48 -1.83
CA LEU A 582 -19.92 -19.98 -1.99
C LEU A 582 -20.34 -19.99 -3.46
N HIS A 583 -20.03 -18.93 -4.22
CA HIS A 583 -20.30 -18.90 -5.66
C HIS A 583 -19.54 -19.99 -6.43
N ILE A 584 -18.27 -20.23 -6.10
CA ILE A 584 -17.47 -21.31 -6.71
C ILE A 584 -18.13 -22.67 -6.47
N ILE A 585 -18.58 -22.93 -5.24
CA ILE A 585 -19.28 -24.17 -4.88
C ILE A 585 -20.61 -24.30 -5.65
N THR A 586 -21.34 -23.19 -5.80
CA THR A 586 -22.58 -23.14 -6.60
C THR A 586 -22.32 -23.48 -8.07
N LEU A 587 -21.27 -22.92 -8.69
CA LEU A 587 -20.88 -23.27 -10.06
C LEU A 587 -20.52 -24.75 -10.18
N TYR A 588 -19.70 -25.26 -9.25
CA TYR A 588 -19.33 -26.67 -9.21
C TYR A 588 -20.58 -27.58 -9.13
N ASN A 589 -21.49 -27.30 -8.20
CA ASN A 589 -22.73 -28.08 -8.03
C ASN A 589 -23.63 -28.03 -9.28
N ARG A 590 -23.76 -26.87 -9.92
CA ARG A 590 -24.53 -26.72 -11.16
C ARG A 590 -23.92 -27.53 -12.32
N ILE A 591 -22.59 -27.53 -12.46
CA ILE A 591 -21.88 -28.35 -13.45
C ILE A 591 -22.09 -29.84 -13.18
N LYS A 592 -22.02 -30.28 -11.92
CA LYS A 592 -22.24 -31.68 -11.55
C LYS A 592 -23.68 -32.13 -11.77
N LYS A 593 -24.65 -31.23 -11.56
CA LYS A 593 -26.08 -31.49 -11.77
C LYS A 593 -26.43 -31.65 -13.25
N ASP A 594 -25.83 -30.85 -14.12
CA ASP A 594 -26.03 -30.93 -15.58
C ASP A 594 -24.69 -30.84 -16.33
N PRO A 595 -23.94 -31.95 -16.42
CA PRO A 595 -22.61 -31.95 -17.03
C PRO A 595 -22.62 -31.64 -18.54
N ALA A 596 -23.74 -31.87 -19.22
CA ALA A 596 -23.87 -31.69 -20.66
C ALA A 596 -24.13 -30.22 -21.04
N LYS A 597 -24.67 -29.41 -20.10
CA LYS A 597 -24.89 -27.99 -20.31
C LYS A 597 -23.59 -27.23 -20.63
N ALA A 598 -23.72 -26.25 -21.52
CA ALA A 598 -22.66 -25.30 -21.83
C ALA A 598 -22.52 -24.28 -20.70
N PHE A 599 -21.30 -24.16 -20.17
CA PHE A 599 -20.92 -23.15 -19.18
C PHE A 599 -19.78 -22.31 -19.76
N VAL A 600 -19.72 -21.02 -19.41
CA VAL A 600 -18.54 -20.20 -19.69
C VAL A 600 -17.38 -20.74 -18.87
N PRO A 601 -16.26 -21.17 -19.49
CA PRO A 601 -15.12 -21.67 -18.72
C PRO A 601 -14.52 -20.56 -17.84
N ARG A 602 -14.24 -20.88 -16.57
CA ARG A 602 -13.65 -19.92 -15.61
C ARG A 602 -12.41 -20.47 -14.92
N THR A 603 -11.39 -19.64 -14.81
CA THR A 603 -10.27 -19.84 -13.88
C THR A 603 -10.39 -18.81 -12.77
N VAL A 604 -10.88 -19.26 -11.60
CA VAL A 604 -11.05 -18.42 -10.42
C VAL A 604 -9.76 -18.42 -9.60
N MET A 605 -9.22 -17.24 -9.36
CA MET A 605 -7.94 -17.03 -8.70
C MET A 605 -8.12 -16.16 -7.46
N ILE A 606 -7.85 -16.72 -6.30
CA ILE A 606 -7.91 -15.99 -5.02
C ILE A 606 -6.50 -15.91 -4.46
N GLY A 607 -6.07 -14.75 -3.99
CA GLY A 607 -4.73 -14.58 -3.43
C GLY A 607 -4.68 -13.52 -2.35
N GLY A 608 -3.83 -13.73 -1.35
CA GLY A 608 -3.73 -12.83 -0.21
C GLY A 608 -3.07 -13.47 0.98
N LYS A 609 -2.47 -12.64 1.84
CA LYS A 609 -1.91 -13.06 3.13
C LYS A 609 -2.96 -12.88 4.23
N ALA A 610 -3.04 -13.84 5.15
CA ALA A 610 -3.75 -13.70 6.42
C ALA A 610 -2.78 -13.20 7.50
N ALA A 611 -3.21 -12.35 8.43
CA ALA A 611 -2.36 -12.01 9.57
C ALA A 611 -2.06 -13.29 10.40
N PRO A 612 -0.84 -13.47 10.95
CA PRO A 612 -0.45 -14.74 11.57
C PRO A 612 -1.35 -15.15 12.73
N GLY A 613 -1.84 -14.18 13.51
CA GLY A 613 -2.77 -14.37 14.63
C GLY A 613 -4.25 -14.43 14.26
N TYR A 614 -4.62 -14.25 12.99
CA TYR A 614 -6.03 -14.21 12.56
C TYR A 614 -6.51 -15.58 12.10
N HIS A 615 -7.05 -16.36 13.04
CA HIS A 615 -7.54 -17.73 12.83
C HIS A 615 -8.54 -17.84 11.66
N MET A 616 -9.61 -17.06 11.67
CA MET A 616 -10.65 -17.13 10.62
C MET A 616 -10.08 -16.83 9.23
N ALA A 617 -9.15 -15.88 9.09
CA ALA A 617 -8.51 -15.61 7.80
C ALA A 617 -7.66 -16.79 7.31
N LYS A 618 -6.94 -17.49 8.20
CA LYS A 618 -6.22 -18.74 7.85
C LYS A 618 -7.18 -19.87 7.47
N MET A 619 -8.32 -19.99 8.17
CA MET A 619 -9.39 -20.94 7.81
C MET A 619 -9.94 -20.69 6.41
N ILE A 620 -10.11 -19.42 6.01
CA ILE A 620 -10.56 -19.05 4.66
C ILE A 620 -9.54 -19.51 3.61
N ILE A 621 -8.24 -19.30 3.83
CA ILE A 621 -7.19 -19.80 2.91
C ILE A 621 -7.29 -21.32 2.77
N LYS A 622 -7.42 -22.04 3.90
CA LYS A 622 -7.60 -23.49 3.90
C LYS A 622 -8.84 -23.94 3.15
N LEU A 623 -9.96 -23.21 3.28
CA LEU A 623 -11.19 -23.52 2.55
C LEU A 623 -10.99 -23.35 1.04
N VAL A 624 -10.39 -22.25 0.59
CA VAL A 624 -10.13 -22.01 -0.84
C VAL A 624 -9.29 -23.14 -1.45
N THR A 625 -8.19 -23.52 -0.79
CA THR A 625 -7.30 -24.59 -1.29
C THR A 625 -8.00 -25.95 -1.29
N SER A 626 -8.86 -26.20 -0.30
CA SER A 626 -9.63 -27.45 -0.20
C SER A 626 -10.73 -27.55 -1.28
N ILE A 627 -11.42 -26.44 -1.58
CA ILE A 627 -12.33 -26.35 -2.73
C ILE A 627 -11.56 -26.62 -4.02
N GLY A 628 -10.40 -25.97 -4.22
CA GLY A 628 -9.56 -26.20 -5.39
C GLY A 628 -9.10 -27.65 -5.53
N SER A 629 -8.77 -28.32 -4.43
CA SER A 629 -8.39 -29.74 -4.45
C SER A 629 -9.52 -30.64 -4.99
N VAL A 630 -10.78 -30.35 -4.69
CA VAL A 630 -11.91 -31.12 -5.21
C VAL A 630 -12.22 -30.73 -6.66
N VAL A 631 -12.41 -29.44 -6.92
CA VAL A 631 -12.84 -28.92 -8.24
C VAL A 631 -11.82 -29.23 -9.33
N ASN A 632 -10.52 -29.04 -9.06
CA ASN A 632 -9.50 -29.15 -10.08
C ASN A 632 -9.23 -30.60 -10.53
N HIS A 633 -9.59 -31.59 -9.70
CA HIS A 633 -9.38 -33.02 -9.96
C HIS A 633 -10.65 -33.77 -10.35
N ASP A 634 -11.81 -33.11 -10.42
CA ASP A 634 -13.05 -33.74 -10.88
C ASP A 634 -13.07 -33.85 -12.42
N PRO A 635 -13.06 -35.07 -13.00
CA PRO A 635 -13.02 -35.25 -14.44
C PRO A 635 -14.30 -34.80 -15.16
N VAL A 636 -15.44 -34.72 -14.45
CA VAL A 636 -16.72 -34.23 -15.01
C VAL A 636 -16.68 -32.71 -15.20
N VAL A 637 -15.95 -32.01 -14.33
CA VAL A 637 -15.74 -30.55 -14.43
C VAL A 637 -14.76 -30.23 -15.55
N GLY A 638 -13.69 -31.03 -15.69
CA GLY A 638 -12.69 -30.86 -16.74
C GLY A 638 -12.00 -29.50 -16.67
N ASP A 639 -12.10 -28.73 -17.75
CA ASP A 639 -11.54 -27.37 -17.89
C ASP A 639 -12.60 -26.25 -17.77
N LYS A 640 -13.87 -26.60 -17.47
CA LYS A 640 -14.96 -25.64 -17.31
C LYS A 640 -14.78 -24.75 -16.07
N LEU A 641 -14.17 -25.28 -15.00
CA LEU A 641 -13.90 -24.54 -13.78
C LEU A 641 -12.58 -24.97 -13.18
N LYS A 642 -11.70 -24.00 -12.89
CA LYS A 642 -10.49 -24.16 -12.09
C LYS A 642 -10.46 -23.16 -10.95
N VAL A 643 -9.95 -23.56 -9.80
CA VAL A 643 -9.86 -22.74 -8.58
C VAL A 643 -8.44 -22.79 -8.06
N ILE A 644 -7.75 -21.65 -8.13
CA ILE A 644 -6.33 -21.54 -7.80
C ILE A 644 -6.17 -20.55 -6.63
N PHE A 645 -5.39 -20.95 -5.63
CA PHE A 645 -4.89 -20.02 -4.63
C PHE A 645 -3.52 -19.47 -5.08
N LEU A 646 -3.41 -18.16 -5.25
CA LEU A 646 -2.18 -17.49 -5.64
C LEU A 646 -1.30 -17.26 -4.40
N GLU A 647 -0.30 -18.12 -4.23
CA GLU A 647 0.67 -18.06 -3.13
C GLU A 647 1.48 -16.75 -3.12
N ASN A 648 1.72 -16.22 -1.92
CA ASN A 648 2.60 -15.09 -1.64
C ASN A 648 2.28 -13.82 -2.45
N TYR A 649 1.00 -13.44 -2.49
CA TYR A 649 0.56 -12.21 -3.12
C TYR A 649 1.32 -10.98 -2.57
N ARG A 650 1.98 -10.28 -3.49
CA ARG A 650 2.87 -9.14 -3.28
C ARG A 650 2.89 -8.24 -4.51
N VAL A 651 3.65 -7.15 -4.49
CA VAL A 651 3.67 -6.15 -5.58
C VAL A 651 4.09 -6.81 -6.90
N SER A 652 5.18 -7.58 -6.93
CA SER A 652 5.62 -8.27 -8.15
C SER A 652 4.64 -9.32 -8.69
N LEU A 653 3.83 -9.96 -7.83
CA LEU A 653 2.75 -10.85 -8.29
C LEU A 653 1.54 -10.05 -8.80
N ALA A 654 1.23 -8.92 -8.17
CA ALA A 654 0.18 -8.01 -8.61
C ALA A 654 0.46 -7.47 -10.02
N GLU A 655 1.71 -7.09 -10.30
CA GLU A 655 2.18 -6.65 -11.62
C GLU A 655 1.99 -7.70 -12.72
N LYS A 656 1.89 -8.99 -12.36
CA LYS A 656 1.65 -10.09 -13.29
C LYS A 656 0.17 -10.44 -13.47
N VAL A 657 -0.58 -10.54 -12.36
CA VAL A 657 -1.99 -11.00 -12.40
C VAL A 657 -2.95 -9.91 -12.86
N ILE A 658 -2.68 -8.64 -12.55
CA ILE A 658 -3.59 -7.53 -12.89
C ILE A 658 -3.72 -7.34 -14.41
N PRO A 659 -2.64 -7.30 -15.20
CA PRO A 659 -2.74 -7.22 -16.67
C PRO A 659 -3.48 -8.41 -17.30
N ALA A 660 -3.45 -9.58 -16.67
CA ALA A 660 -4.05 -10.81 -17.17
C ALA A 660 -5.53 -11.00 -16.77
N ALA A 661 -6.04 -10.27 -15.79
CA ALA A 661 -7.41 -10.48 -15.30
C ALA A 661 -8.47 -9.99 -16.29
N ASP A 662 -9.56 -10.74 -16.39
CA ASP A 662 -10.77 -10.34 -17.13
C ASP A 662 -11.79 -9.73 -16.16
N LEU A 663 -12.01 -10.37 -15.01
CA LEU A 663 -12.96 -9.97 -13.99
C LEU A 663 -12.26 -9.73 -12.64
N SER A 664 -12.54 -8.60 -12.02
CA SER A 664 -12.01 -8.18 -10.72
C SER A 664 -13.10 -8.19 -9.65
N GLN A 665 -12.87 -8.94 -8.57
CA GLN A 665 -13.78 -9.10 -7.44
C GLN A 665 -13.57 -8.01 -6.38
N GLN A 666 -14.52 -7.07 -6.28
CA GLN A 666 -14.52 -5.95 -5.32
C GLN A 666 -15.76 -5.99 -4.43
N ILE A 667 -15.87 -7.10 -3.70
CA ILE A 667 -17.12 -7.55 -3.08
C ILE A 667 -17.15 -7.33 -1.56
N SER A 668 -16.54 -6.28 -1.01
CA SER A 668 -16.66 -5.99 0.43
C SER A 668 -18.11 -5.68 0.83
N THR A 669 -18.46 -5.85 2.10
CA THR A 669 -19.77 -5.40 2.61
C THR A 669 -19.84 -3.88 2.52
N ALA A 670 -20.93 -3.32 2.01
CA ALA A 670 -21.06 -1.86 1.85
C ALA A 670 -20.81 -1.12 3.17
N GLY A 671 -19.96 -0.10 3.13
CA GLY A 671 -19.56 0.71 4.28
C GLY A 671 -18.33 0.18 5.03
N THR A 672 -17.65 -0.87 4.54
CA THR A 672 -16.49 -1.46 5.24
C THR A 672 -15.15 -1.17 4.58
N GLU A 673 -15.08 -1.13 3.24
CA GLU A 673 -13.86 -0.72 2.54
C GLU A 673 -13.83 0.80 2.38
N ALA A 674 -12.87 1.45 3.04
CA ALA A 674 -12.71 2.90 2.97
C ALA A 674 -12.51 3.43 1.53
N SER A 675 -11.87 2.65 0.66
CA SER A 675 -11.59 3.04 -0.72
C SER A 675 -11.29 1.83 -1.60
N GLY A 676 -10.20 1.13 -1.31
CA GLY A 676 -9.63 0.12 -2.21
C GLY A 676 -8.83 0.76 -3.34
N THR A 677 -7.62 0.23 -3.60
CA THR A 677 -6.76 0.66 -4.72
C THR A 677 -6.49 -0.47 -5.72
N GLY A 678 -6.83 -1.72 -5.37
CA GLY A 678 -6.76 -2.84 -6.32
C GLY A 678 -7.76 -2.69 -7.46
N ASN A 679 -8.98 -2.27 -7.14
CA ASN A 679 -10.06 -1.94 -8.07
C ASN A 679 -9.62 -0.96 -9.18
N MET A 680 -8.93 0.12 -8.81
CA MET A 680 -8.39 1.12 -9.76
C MET A 680 -7.37 0.49 -10.72
N LYS A 681 -6.52 -0.41 -10.24
CA LYS A 681 -5.48 -1.06 -11.06
C LYS A 681 -6.11 -1.99 -12.10
N PHE A 682 -7.11 -2.76 -11.68
CA PHE A 682 -7.87 -3.64 -12.56
C PHE A 682 -8.62 -2.84 -13.64
N MET A 683 -9.28 -1.75 -13.26
CA MET A 683 -9.97 -0.85 -14.20
C MET A 683 -9.01 -0.29 -15.26
N LEU A 684 -7.86 0.22 -14.84
CA LEU A 684 -6.83 0.78 -15.74
C LEU A 684 -6.24 -0.28 -16.70
N ASN A 685 -6.18 -1.55 -16.29
CA ASN A 685 -5.64 -2.66 -17.08
C ASN A 685 -6.70 -3.44 -17.87
N GLY A 686 -7.91 -2.90 -17.97
CA GLY A 686 -8.97 -3.47 -18.78
C GLY A 686 -9.58 -4.76 -18.24
N ALA A 687 -9.69 -4.90 -16.92
CA ALA A 687 -10.55 -5.89 -16.28
C ALA A 687 -11.88 -5.23 -15.89
N LEU A 688 -13.00 -5.92 -16.13
CA LEU A 688 -14.31 -5.47 -15.65
C LEU A 688 -14.46 -5.75 -14.16
N THR A 689 -15.23 -4.92 -13.47
CA THR A 689 -15.42 -5.01 -12.02
C THR A 689 -16.79 -5.56 -11.69
N ILE A 690 -16.82 -6.61 -10.86
CA ILE A 690 -17.99 -7.03 -10.10
C ILE A 690 -17.82 -6.61 -8.64
N GLY A 691 -18.78 -5.89 -8.09
CA GLY A 691 -18.62 -5.31 -6.77
C GLY A 691 -19.87 -4.72 -6.16
N THR A 692 -19.77 -4.40 -4.88
CA THR A 692 -20.77 -3.63 -4.13
C THR A 692 -20.55 -2.13 -4.32
N MET A 693 -21.56 -1.33 -3.97
CA MET A 693 -21.44 0.13 -3.87
C MET A 693 -20.68 0.52 -2.58
N ASP A 694 -19.40 0.19 -2.54
CA ASP A 694 -18.50 0.39 -1.41
C ASP A 694 -17.21 1.09 -1.82
N GLY A 695 -16.63 1.90 -0.93
CA GLY A 695 -15.39 2.62 -1.16
C GLY A 695 -15.31 3.33 -2.53
N ALA A 696 -14.21 3.12 -3.25
CA ALA A 696 -13.97 3.72 -4.56
C ALA A 696 -14.76 3.05 -5.71
N ASN A 697 -15.45 1.92 -5.49
CA ASN A 697 -16.31 1.33 -6.52
C ASN A 697 -17.44 2.29 -6.90
N VAL A 698 -17.94 3.08 -5.95
CA VAL A 698 -18.95 4.12 -6.18
C VAL A 698 -18.45 5.14 -7.21
N GLU A 699 -17.25 5.66 -6.99
CA GLU A 699 -16.65 6.66 -7.87
C GLU A 699 -16.24 6.05 -9.23
N MET A 700 -15.84 4.78 -9.27
CA MET A 700 -15.58 4.06 -10.52
C MET A 700 -16.85 3.89 -11.37
N ALA A 701 -17.97 3.56 -10.72
CA ALA A 701 -19.27 3.47 -11.38
C ALA A 701 -19.77 4.84 -11.87
N GLU A 702 -19.50 5.92 -11.12
CA GLU A 702 -19.79 7.29 -11.57
C GLU A 702 -18.98 7.68 -12.82
N GLU A 703 -17.68 7.40 -12.85
CA GLU A 703 -16.83 7.79 -14.00
C GLU A 703 -17.10 6.95 -15.25
N ALA A 704 -17.25 5.63 -15.10
CA ALA A 704 -17.45 4.73 -16.24
C ALA A 704 -18.91 4.65 -16.69
N GLY A 705 -19.87 5.06 -15.88
CA GLY A 705 -21.29 4.72 -16.03
C GLY A 705 -21.60 3.36 -15.38
N ALA A 706 -22.68 3.31 -14.60
CA ALA A 706 -23.06 2.12 -13.83
C ALA A 706 -23.33 0.90 -14.71
N GLU A 707 -23.79 1.11 -15.95
CA GLU A 707 -23.97 0.07 -16.96
C GLU A 707 -22.65 -0.59 -17.38
N ASN A 708 -21.51 0.09 -17.17
CA ASN A 708 -20.16 -0.38 -17.50
C ASN A 708 -19.48 -1.19 -16.37
N LEU A 709 -20.14 -1.35 -15.22
CA LEU A 709 -19.74 -2.22 -14.12
C LEU A 709 -20.81 -3.30 -13.84
N PHE A 710 -20.48 -4.26 -12.98
CA PHE A 710 -21.40 -5.29 -12.48
C PHE A 710 -21.66 -5.05 -10.99
N ILE A 711 -22.60 -4.16 -10.69
CA ILE A 711 -22.95 -3.78 -9.32
C ILE A 711 -24.03 -4.70 -8.74
N PHE A 712 -23.86 -5.16 -7.51
CA PHE A 712 -24.84 -6.01 -6.80
C PHE A 712 -24.85 -5.74 -5.29
N GLY A 713 -25.83 -6.35 -4.61
CA GLY A 713 -25.89 -6.45 -3.15
C GLY A 713 -26.44 -5.21 -2.47
N MET A 714 -26.44 -5.27 -1.14
CA MET A 714 -26.87 -4.20 -0.24
C MET A 714 -26.02 -2.93 -0.40
N ARG A 715 -26.67 -1.78 -0.24
CA ARG A 715 -26.02 -0.48 0.01
C ARG A 715 -25.83 -0.26 1.51
N VAL A 716 -25.15 0.82 1.89
CA VAL A 716 -24.89 1.16 3.30
C VAL A 716 -26.19 1.25 4.10
N GLU A 717 -27.20 1.88 3.51
CA GLU A 717 -28.52 2.10 4.14
C GLU A 717 -29.27 0.77 4.37
N ASP A 718 -29.10 -0.19 3.45
CA ASP A 718 -29.69 -1.53 3.56
C ASP A 718 -29.01 -2.34 4.68
N VAL A 719 -27.68 -2.20 4.82
CA VAL A 719 -26.91 -2.84 5.90
C VAL A 719 -27.38 -2.31 7.25
N GLU A 720 -27.52 -0.99 7.40
CA GLU A 720 -28.01 -0.36 8.64
C GLU A 720 -29.47 -0.72 8.96
N ALA A 721 -30.32 -0.83 7.95
CA ALA A 721 -31.69 -1.30 8.12
C ALA A 721 -31.73 -2.76 8.60
N LEU A 722 -30.87 -3.61 8.05
CA LEU A 722 -30.76 -5.01 8.44
C LEU A 722 -30.16 -5.18 9.85
N ASP A 723 -29.21 -4.33 10.24
CA ASP A 723 -28.68 -4.29 11.60
C ASP A 723 -29.76 -3.90 12.62
N ARG A 724 -30.60 -2.90 12.30
CA ARG A 724 -31.74 -2.51 13.15
C ARG A 724 -32.82 -3.59 13.25
N LYS A 725 -33.06 -4.33 12.16
CA LYS A 725 -34.01 -5.46 12.14
C LYS A 725 -33.48 -6.66 12.93
N GLY A 726 -32.16 -6.81 13.01
CA GLY A 726 -31.49 -7.99 13.54
C GLY A 726 -31.22 -9.00 12.42
N TYR A 727 -29.96 -9.09 11.98
CA TYR A 727 -29.55 -10.04 10.96
C TYR A 727 -29.69 -11.48 11.46
N ASN A 728 -30.41 -12.32 10.70
CA ASN A 728 -30.55 -13.75 10.96
C ASN A 728 -30.13 -14.57 9.73
N ALA A 729 -28.93 -15.13 9.75
CA ALA A 729 -28.39 -15.93 8.65
C ALA A 729 -29.24 -17.18 8.34
N ARG A 730 -29.96 -17.74 9.33
CA ARG A 730 -30.80 -18.93 9.14
C ARG A 730 -31.95 -18.69 8.17
N GLU A 731 -32.50 -17.48 8.12
CA GLU A 731 -33.56 -17.13 7.17
C GLU A 731 -33.12 -17.35 5.71
N TYR A 732 -31.91 -16.93 5.38
CA TYR A 732 -31.34 -17.10 4.04
C TYR A 732 -30.97 -18.56 3.76
N TYR A 733 -30.38 -19.23 4.75
CA TYR A 733 -30.02 -20.64 4.66
C TYR A 733 -31.24 -21.55 4.43
N ASP A 734 -32.35 -21.34 5.14
CA ASP A 734 -33.56 -22.15 4.99
C ASP A 734 -34.31 -21.85 3.67
N ARG A 735 -34.26 -20.59 3.20
CA ARG A 735 -34.97 -20.13 2.00
C ARG A 735 -34.27 -20.51 0.69
N LEU A 736 -32.93 -20.55 0.65
CA LEU A 736 -32.14 -20.64 -0.58
C LEU A 736 -31.50 -22.04 -0.73
N PRO A 737 -32.06 -22.94 -1.57
CA PRO A 737 -31.61 -24.33 -1.64
C PRO A 737 -30.15 -24.51 -2.08
N GLU A 738 -29.67 -23.69 -3.03
CA GLU A 738 -28.28 -23.77 -3.50
C GLU A 738 -27.29 -23.28 -2.44
N LEU A 739 -27.66 -22.24 -1.66
CA LEU A 739 -26.87 -21.77 -0.53
C LEU A 739 -26.80 -22.86 0.55
N LYS A 740 -27.95 -23.44 0.91
CA LYS A 740 -28.04 -24.53 1.86
C LYS A 740 -27.14 -25.70 1.46
N GLN A 741 -27.21 -26.12 0.20
CA GLN A 741 -26.36 -27.19 -0.32
C GLN A 741 -24.86 -26.87 -0.17
N ALA A 742 -24.44 -25.64 -0.53
CA ALA A 742 -23.05 -25.23 -0.42
C ALA A 742 -22.55 -25.24 1.04
N VAL A 743 -23.36 -24.71 1.97
CA VAL A 743 -23.03 -24.69 3.41
C VAL A 743 -23.03 -26.10 4.00
N ASP A 744 -23.97 -26.96 3.61
CA ASP A 744 -24.05 -28.36 4.06
C ASP A 744 -22.85 -29.19 3.57
N GLN A 745 -22.33 -28.92 2.37
CA GLN A 745 -21.11 -29.54 1.87
C GLN A 745 -19.88 -29.10 2.66
N ILE A 746 -19.78 -27.83 3.05
CA ILE A 746 -18.70 -27.35 3.91
C ILE A 746 -18.78 -28.02 5.29
N SER A 747 -19.99 -28.13 5.85
CA SER A 747 -20.25 -28.72 7.17
C SER A 747 -20.03 -30.23 7.24
N SER A 748 -20.44 -30.97 6.21
CA SER A 748 -20.40 -32.45 6.19
C SER A 748 -19.02 -33.05 5.92
N GLY A 749 -18.00 -32.21 5.70
CA GLY A 749 -16.66 -32.67 5.35
C GLY A 749 -16.46 -33.02 3.88
N PHE A 750 -17.37 -32.62 2.97
CA PHE A 750 -17.22 -32.88 1.53
C PHE A 750 -15.90 -32.31 0.98
N PHE A 751 -15.50 -31.13 1.45
CA PHE A 751 -14.22 -30.49 1.09
C PHE A 751 -13.06 -30.86 2.04
N SER A 752 -13.31 -31.62 3.10
CA SER A 752 -12.29 -32.08 4.05
C SER A 752 -12.53 -33.54 4.48
N PRO A 753 -12.49 -34.54 3.57
CA PRO A 753 -12.93 -35.90 3.90
C PRO A 753 -12.15 -36.59 5.03
N LYS A 754 -10.88 -36.19 5.23
CA LYS A 754 -10.02 -36.71 6.30
C LYS A 754 -10.32 -36.06 7.67
N GLU A 755 -10.89 -34.87 7.67
CA GLU A 755 -11.18 -34.06 8.85
C GLU A 755 -12.57 -33.41 8.64
N PRO A 756 -13.67 -34.18 8.79
CA PRO A 756 -15.00 -33.67 8.43
C PRO A 756 -15.39 -32.38 9.17
N ASP A 757 -14.96 -32.22 10.41
CA ASP A 757 -15.23 -31.05 11.25
C ASP A 757 -14.27 -29.86 10.99
N CYS A 758 -13.34 -29.94 10.04
CA CYS A 758 -12.31 -28.93 9.78
C CYS A 758 -12.89 -27.52 9.63
N PHE A 759 -14.07 -27.37 9.00
CA PHE A 759 -14.67 -26.07 8.71
C PHE A 759 -15.83 -25.70 9.65
N ARG A 760 -15.98 -26.38 10.79
CA ARG A 760 -17.03 -26.09 11.77
C ARG A 760 -17.04 -24.63 12.22
N ASP A 761 -15.87 -24.05 12.46
CA ASP A 761 -15.74 -22.66 12.90
C ASP A 761 -16.23 -21.68 11.82
N VAL A 762 -15.94 -21.96 10.54
CA VAL A 762 -16.40 -21.15 9.40
C VAL A 762 -17.92 -21.20 9.29
N VAL A 763 -18.50 -22.39 9.37
CA VAL A 763 -19.97 -22.59 9.32
C VAL A 763 -20.65 -21.93 10.52
N ASN A 764 -20.09 -22.08 11.72
CA ASN A 764 -20.62 -21.45 12.93
C ASN A 764 -20.57 -19.92 12.84
N MET A 765 -19.48 -19.35 12.33
CA MET A 765 -19.37 -17.91 12.10
C MET A 765 -20.44 -17.45 11.10
N LEU A 766 -20.55 -18.10 9.93
CA LEU A 766 -21.54 -17.74 8.90
C LEU A 766 -23.00 -17.81 9.40
N LEU A 767 -23.33 -18.77 10.26
CA LEU A 767 -24.71 -18.97 10.73
C LEU A 767 -25.07 -18.13 11.96
N ASN A 768 -24.12 -17.83 12.84
CA ASN A 768 -24.43 -17.30 14.17
C ASN A 768 -23.74 -15.97 14.50
N HIS A 769 -22.63 -15.62 13.84
CA HIS A 769 -21.79 -14.47 14.22
C HIS A 769 -21.30 -13.63 13.03
N ASP A 770 -21.91 -13.78 11.86
CA ASP A 770 -21.47 -13.11 10.64
C ASP A 770 -21.79 -11.61 10.67
N ARG A 771 -20.78 -10.82 11.04
CA ARG A 771 -20.80 -9.35 11.05
C ARG A 771 -20.99 -8.76 9.66
N PHE A 772 -20.60 -9.49 8.62
CA PHE A 772 -20.46 -9.00 7.24
C PHE A 772 -21.55 -9.52 6.29
N LYS A 773 -22.52 -10.26 6.82
CA LYS A 773 -23.81 -10.59 6.19
C LYS A 773 -23.62 -11.28 4.82
N VAL A 774 -22.69 -12.22 4.74
CA VAL A 774 -22.34 -13.00 3.54
C VAL A 774 -23.57 -13.58 2.87
N PHE A 775 -24.51 -14.15 3.64
CA PHE A 775 -25.71 -14.78 3.06
C PHE A 775 -26.73 -13.77 2.53
N ALA A 776 -26.74 -12.53 3.05
CA ALA A 776 -27.70 -11.53 2.61
C ALA A 776 -27.48 -11.11 1.15
N ASP A 777 -26.23 -11.09 0.69
CA ASP A 777 -25.85 -10.72 -0.68
C ASP A 777 -25.67 -11.90 -1.63
N TYR A 778 -25.77 -13.14 -1.14
CA TYR A 778 -25.48 -14.34 -1.93
C TYR A 778 -26.32 -14.44 -3.22
N GLU A 779 -27.63 -14.26 -3.12
CA GLU A 779 -28.56 -14.39 -4.25
C GLU A 779 -28.30 -13.33 -5.33
N ALA A 780 -28.13 -12.07 -4.91
CA ALA A 780 -27.80 -10.97 -5.82
C ALA A 780 -26.42 -11.16 -6.47
N TYR A 781 -25.43 -11.67 -5.73
CA TYR A 781 -24.10 -11.95 -6.24
C TYR A 781 -24.12 -13.03 -7.34
N VAL A 782 -24.79 -14.15 -7.09
CA VAL A 782 -24.91 -15.25 -8.07
C VAL A 782 -25.69 -14.81 -9.32
N ALA A 783 -26.73 -13.99 -9.15
CA ALA A 783 -27.47 -13.42 -10.28
C ALA A 783 -26.61 -12.47 -11.12
N CYS A 784 -25.80 -11.61 -10.48
CA CYS A 784 -24.88 -10.70 -11.15
C CYS A 784 -23.78 -11.47 -11.90
N GLN A 785 -23.24 -12.54 -11.31
CA GLN A 785 -22.28 -13.42 -11.97
C GLN A 785 -22.83 -14.07 -13.25
N ALA A 786 -24.13 -14.37 -13.31
CA ALA A 786 -24.76 -14.87 -14.54
C ALA A 786 -24.80 -13.79 -15.66
N GLN A 787 -24.94 -12.51 -15.31
CA GLN A 787 -24.84 -11.41 -16.28
C GLN A 787 -23.42 -11.26 -16.82
N VAL A 788 -22.41 -11.48 -15.97
CA VAL A 788 -21.00 -11.54 -16.40
C VAL A 788 -20.81 -12.65 -17.44
N ASP A 789 -21.29 -13.86 -17.16
CA ASP A 789 -21.20 -14.99 -18.11
C ASP A 789 -21.86 -14.65 -19.44
N GLN A 790 -23.05 -14.04 -19.42
CA GLN A 790 -23.78 -13.66 -20.62
C GLN A 790 -23.00 -12.66 -21.48
N LEU A 791 -22.36 -11.64 -20.86
CA LEU A 791 -21.58 -10.66 -21.61
C LEU A 791 -20.28 -11.26 -22.14
N TYR A 792 -19.61 -12.14 -21.38
CA TYR A 792 -18.35 -12.75 -21.80
C TYR A 792 -18.49 -13.62 -23.05
N GLN A 793 -19.68 -14.16 -23.31
CA GLN A 793 -20.01 -14.87 -24.56
C GLN A 793 -20.07 -13.96 -25.79
N ASN A 794 -20.05 -12.64 -25.61
CA ASN A 794 -19.96 -11.65 -26.68
C ASN A 794 -18.64 -10.84 -26.56
N PRO A 795 -17.52 -11.35 -27.13
CA PRO A 795 -16.19 -10.77 -26.95
C PRO A 795 -16.09 -9.31 -27.43
N ARG A 796 -16.84 -8.95 -28.47
CA ARG A 796 -16.86 -7.58 -29.00
C ARG A 796 -17.46 -6.62 -27.98
N GLU A 797 -18.65 -6.92 -27.47
CA GLU A 797 -19.32 -6.04 -26.49
C GLU A 797 -18.61 -6.05 -25.13
N TRP A 798 -18.03 -7.17 -24.72
CA TRP A 798 -17.13 -7.24 -23.56
C TRP A 798 -15.96 -6.24 -23.72
N THR A 799 -15.27 -6.28 -24.86
CA THR A 799 -14.09 -5.44 -25.11
C THR A 799 -14.45 -3.96 -25.21
N LYS A 800 -15.61 -3.61 -25.78
CA LYS A 800 -16.11 -2.23 -25.75
C LYS A 800 -16.33 -1.73 -24.32
N LYS A 801 -16.91 -2.57 -23.46
CA LYS A 801 -17.11 -2.26 -22.03
C LYS A 801 -15.76 -2.08 -21.32
N VAL A 802 -14.76 -2.89 -21.67
CA VAL A 802 -13.37 -2.75 -21.21
C VAL A 802 -12.76 -1.42 -21.63
N ILE A 803 -12.87 -1.03 -22.91
CA ILE A 803 -12.34 0.25 -23.42
C ILE A 803 -12.97 1.43 -22.67
N ARG A 804 -14.28 1.41 -22.42
CA ARG A 804 -14.95 2.46 -21.61
C ARG A 804 -14.39 2.57 -20.20
N ASN A 805 -14.14 1.44 -19.54
CA ASN A 805 -13.53 1.42 -18.21
C ASN A 805 -12.10 2.00 -18.22
N ILE A 806 -11.26 1.61 -19.20
CA ILE A 806 -9.91 2.18 -19.35
C ILE A 806 -10.01 3.69 -19.58
N ALA A 807 -10.85 4.12 -20.53
CA ALA A 807 -11.02 5.52 -20.92
C ALA A 807 -11.47 6.42 -19.75
N CYS A 808 -12.28 5.88 -18.84
CA CYS A 808 -12.80 6.59 -17.68
C CYS A 808 -11.97 6.43 -16.40
N SER A 809 -10.82 5.76 -16.46
CA SER A 809 -9.98 5.53 -15.27
C SER A 809 -9.10 6.73 -14.87
N GLY A 810 -9.07 7.80 -15.67
CA GLY A 810 -8.17 8.94 -15.50
C GLY A 810 -8.21 9.63 -14.13
N LYS A 811 -9.40 9.70 -13.51
CA LYS A 811 -9.59 10.27 -12.16
C LYS A 811 -8.76 9.55 -11.08
N PHE A 812 -8.44 8.28 -11.28
CA PHE A 812 -7.77 7.43 -10.29
C PHE A 812 -6.25 7.47 -10.37
N SER A 813 -5.66 8.44 -11.09
CA SER A 813 -4.22 8.71 -10.98
C SER A 813 -3.88 9.27 -9.58
N SER A 814 -2.79 8.76 -8.98
CA SER A 814 -2.25 9.35 -7.75
C SER A 814 -1.71 10.77 -7.95
N ASP A 815 -1.43 11.21 -9.19
CA ASP A 815 -1.00 12.59 -9.44
C ASP A 815 -2.13 13.58 -9.17
N ARG A 816 -3.37 13.20 -9.51
CA ARG A 816 -4.56 13.98 -9.17
C ARG A 816 -4.73 14.06 -7.66
N THR A 817 -4.64 12.91 -6.96
CA THR A 817 -4.71 12.87 -5.50
C THR A 817 -3.63 13.77 -4.87
N ILE A 818 -2.36 13.64 -5.27
CA ILE A 818 -1.27 14.44 -4.72
C ILE A 818 -1.42 15.93 -5.04
N THR A 819 -1.95 16.28 -6.22
CA THR A 819 -2.25 17.68 -6.56
C THR A 819 -3.30 18.28 -5.61
N GLU A 820 -4.36 17.53 -5.29
CA GLU A 820 -5.36 17.96 -4.30
C GLU A 820 -4.75 18.10 -2.91
N TYR A 821 -3.93 17.15 -2.44
CA TYR A 821 -3.22 17.27 -1.16
C TYR A 821 -2.29 18.49 -1.13
N ALA A 822 -1.54 18.71 -2.21
CA ALA A 822 -0.60 19.82 -2.33
C ALA A 822 -1.31 21.17 -2.18
N ARG A 823 -2.41 21.38 -2.89
CA ARG A 823 -3.16 22.64 -2.88
C ARG A 823 -4.00 22.83 -1.62
N ASP A 824 -4.80 21.84 -1.26
CA ASP A 824 -5.86 22.01 -0.25
C ASP A 824 -5.39 21.76 1.19
N ILE A 825 -4.25 21.09 1.37
CA ILE A 825 -3.76 20.69 2.70
C ILE A 825 -2.36 21.25 2.96
N TRP A 826 -1.41 21.05 2.04
CA TRP A 826 -0.01 21.42 2.27
C TRP A 826 0.31 22.86 1.88
N GLY A 827 -0.50 23.50 1.04
CA GLY A 827 -0.29 24.86 0.57
C GLY A 827 0.95 24.99 -0.33
N VAL A 828 1.12 24.06 -1.26
CA VAL A 828 2.19 24.09 -2.28
C VAL A 828 1.63 23.78 -3.65
N GLU A 829 2.25 24.32 -4.70
CA GLU A 829 1.86 24.05 -6.08
C GLU A 829 2.77 22.99 -6.72
N PRO A 830 2.20 22.01 -7.44
CA PRO A 830 2.96 21.16 -8.36
C PRO A 830 3.75 21.97 -9.39
N SER A 831 4.85 21.42 -9.89
CA SER A 831 5.70 22.07 -10.87
C SER A 831 6.12 21.13 -11.99
N ASP A 832 6.02 21.63 -13.23
CA ASP A 832 6.56 20.97 -14.42
C ASP A 832 8.03 21.37 -14.69
N LEU A 833 8.66 22.11 -13.76
CA LEU A 833 10.04 22.55 -13.92
C LEU A 833 10.98 21.35 -13.91
N GLN A 834 11.65 21.12 -15.04
CA GLN A 834 12.68 20.09 -15.13
C GLN A 834 13.99 20.59 -14.52
N ILE A 835 14.53 19.83 -13.57
CA ILE A 835 15.86 20.09 -13.03
C ILE A 835 16.89 19.76 -14.13
N PRO A 836 17.86 20.64 -14.43
CA PRO A 836 18.85 20.38 -15.48
C PRO A 836 19.65 19.10 -15.25
N LEU A 837 19.91 18.36 -16.34
CA LEU A 837 20.63 17.09 -16.31
C LEU A 837 22.06 17.21 -15.75
N PRO A 838 22.57 16.19 -15.03
CA PRO A 838 23.91 16.13 -14.42
C PRO A 838 25.11 16.53 -15.27
N ASN A 839 25.02 16.40 -16.59
CA ASN A 839 26.04 16.69 -17.57
C ASN A 839 25.99 18.12 -18.13
N LEU A 840 24.94 18.89 -17.85
CA LEU A 840 24.82 20.30 -18.24
C LEU A 840 25.35 21.24 -17.14
N PRO A 841 26.08 22.32 -17.48
CA PRO A 841 26.50 23.34 -16.52
C PRO A 841 25.29 23.95 -15.78
N ARG A 842 25.51 24.49 -14.58
CA ARG A 842 24.52 25.36 -13.93
C ARG A 842 24.70 26.77 -14.48
N ASP A 843 23.60 27.42 -14.85
CA ASP A 843 23.55 28.87 -15.05
C ASP A 843 23.59 29.62 -13.71
#